data_AF-A0A432UXT4-F1
#
_entry.id   AF-A0A432UXT4-F1
#
_cell.length_a   1.000
_cell.length_b   1.000
_cell.length_c   1.000
_cell.angle_alpha   90.00
_cell.angle_beta   90.00
_cell.angle_gamma   90.00
#
_symmetry.space_group_name_H-M   'P 1'
#
loop_
_entity.id
_entity.type
_entity.pdbx_description
1 polymer ?
#
loop_
_entity_poly.entity_id
_entity_poly.type
_entity_poly.pdbx_seq_one_letter_code
_entity_poly.pdbx_strand_id
1 'polypeptide(L)'
;MNFARYFSVIPLLAAFIFTSGCQPEKAEPTGKLNVDLPVSLNSRSLSGSCADNLWADVLIDNQAIQKLQKTGGNWQGAIKLTPGAHALKIEFKCTTDNFGTIVLAIYTEDINLSTDESLNLASDRYEYPDNDHDGSSNLAEIKAGTDPGNPSNGFKWANPLPQGNTLQDVIWNGSEYLAIGYGGSILTSGDGQSWSLTHSAAANVLNGIAWSGTQYVIVGDQGTILSRTGSESDWTIRNSGTQKQLLDITWTGRLFVAVGDQVVSSSADGINWTSHDIPGVTAFSSITWTGDKLVVAGAAWNPDASRVEGAIFTSNNGTSWSPPQLTGTPWLWDITWTGSQLVAVGGDLFSRDGFRLGGIIITSPNGERWTKQTSGTDVDLYGVSYDNNSGLILTVGGSINLLVAENPGNSVILSSPDGINWKPRNSTSHPIYRGLASSGTETVVVGQAGIIRSSKDLLQWSNHTSGTVNSIFAMVSTGEQIVAVGENGEVLTSQDGHSWASHNSGITTNLFAVTWTGSQLVAVGGELHATQHGIIATSTDGITWIDRTPAGSFGLIKDVTWTGSQLVAVGAKGLILTSPDGIDWTSRNSTTSNWLFTVSSNSDQIVAAGSKGAILTSSDNGSSWTNLDGVDENLDLFGSTWTGSSFVIAGGSYISVTGLKKDTSIIFTSTDGTKWTPIDPGVHGVLQAVEWTGSQLLAVAENSSLLTSSDGTAWTLTPTISSNSHNCVLEHQGTTLIGGGNGTILYRKN
;
A
#
# COMPACT_ATOMS: atom_id res chain seq x y z
N MET A 1 -8.51 20.82 -74.67
CA MET A 1 -8.92 20.09 -73.46
C MET A 1 -8.72 21.05 -72.29
N ASN A 2 -9.58 22.05 -72.05
CA ASN A 2 -11.02 22.00 -71.67
C ASN A 2 -11.18 21.50 -70.24
N PHE A 3 -11.83 22.19 -69.29
CA PHE A 3 -12.36 23.56 -69.10
C PHE A 3 -12.43 23.69 -67.54
N ALA A 4 -11.94 24.71 -66.82
CA ALA A 4 -12.24 26.14 -66.79
C ALA A 4 -13.72 26.51 -66.46
N ARG A 5 -13.89 27.36 -65.43
CA ARG A 5 -15.02 28.31 -65.18
C ARG A 5 -16.35 27.73 -64.60
N TYR A 6 -17.24 28.50 -63.93
CA TYR A 6 -17.31 29.94 -63.58
C TYR A 6 -18.10 30.21 -62.26
N PHE A 7 -18.16 31.50 -61.89
CA PHE A 7 -18.78 32.26 -60.76
C PHE A 7 -20.31 31.98 -60.51
N SER A 8 -21.06 32.56 -59.56
CA SER A 8 -21.09 33.90 -58.90
C SER A 8 -21.89 33.89 -57.58
N VAL A 9 -21.55 34.58 -56.47
CA VAL A 9 -21.57 36.04 -56.14
C VAL A 9 -22.93 36.76 -56.34
N ILE A 10 -23.56 37.27 -55.26
CA ILE A 10 -24.09 38.66 -55.05
C ILE A 10 -24.79 38.80 -53.66
N PRO A 11 -24.81 40.01 -53.00
CA PRO A 11 -24.79 40.13 -51.53
C PRO A 11 -25.76 41.21 -50.92
N LEU A 12 -25.50 41.63 -49.64
CA LEU A 12 -26.17 42.71 -48.85
C LEU A 12 -27.61 42.33 -48.36
N LEU A 13 -28.20 42.88 -47.27
CA LEU A 13 -27.88 44.04 -46.39
C LEU A 13 -28.35 43.80 -44.93
N ALA A 14 -27.88 44.63 -44.00
CA ALA A 14 -28.10 44.63 -42.55
C ALA A 14 -29.53 44.93 -42.03
N ALA A 15 -29.81 44.50 -40.78
CA ALA A 15 -30.44 45.35 -39.75
C ALA A 15 -30.30 44.78 -38.31
N PHE A 16 -30.13 45.68 -37.33
CA PHE A 16 -30.33 45.44 -35.88
C PHE A 16 -31.78 45.86 -35.48
N ILE A 17 -32.34 45.65 -34.28
CA ILE A 17 -31.85 45.22 -32.94
C ILE A 17 -33.07 44.60 -32.18
N PHE A 18 -32.87 43.57 -31.32
CA PHE A 18 -33.67 43.09 -30.14
C PHE A 18 -35.23 43.25 -30.10
N THR A 19 -36.06 42.39 -29.48
CA THR A 19 -35.96 41.61 -28.22
C THR A 19 -36.83 40.32 -28.23
N SER A 20 -36.67 39.52 -27.17
CA SER A 20 -37.64 38.59 -26.53
C SER A 20 -37.89 37.18 -27.10
N GLY A 21 -37.46 36.18 -26.33
CA GLY A 21 -38.40 35.14 -25.90
C GLY A 21 -38.22 33.69 -26.38
N CYS A 22 -37.04 33.08 -26.27
CA CYS A 22 -36.98 31.61 -26.20
C CYS A 22 -37.18 31.15 -24.75
N GLN A 23 -38.42 30.77 -24.41
CA GLN A 23 -38.65 29.78 -23.37
C GLN A 23 -38.17 28.42 -23.91
N PRO A 24 -37.45 27.59 -23.13
CA PRO A 24 -37.37 26.17 -23.45
C PRO A 24 -38.75 25.56 -23.22
N GLU A 25 -39.30 24.88 -24.22
CA GLU A 25 -40.47 24.02 -23.98
C GLU A 25 -40.09 22.94 -22.95
N LYS A 26 -40.94 22.76 -21.94
CA LYS A 26 -40.86 21.60 -21.05
C LYS A 26 -41.26 20.36 -21.84
N ALA A 27 -40.29 19.71 -22.47
CA ALA A 27 -40.47 18.35 -22.95
C ALA A 27 -40.65 17.42 -21.74
N GLU A 28 -41.79 16.71 -21.67
CA GLU A 28 -41.99 15.69 -20.63
C GLU A 28 -41.21 14.41 -20.97
N PRO A 29 -40.62 13.71 -19.98
CA PRO A 29 -39.92 12.45 -20.20
C PRO A 29 -40.90 11.30 -20.50
N THR A 30 -40.80 10.75 -21.72
CA THR A 30 -41.75 9.77 -22.29
C THR A 30 -41.30 8.31 -22.29
N GLY A 31 -40.04 8.00 -22.00
CA GLY A 31 -39.49 6.63 -21.94
C GLY A 31 -39.40 6.03 -20.53
N LYS A 32 -39.35 4.69 -20.43
CA LYS A 32 -39.05 3.94 -19.20
C LYS A 32 -37.86 3.03 -19.43
N LEU A 33 -36.74 3.27 -18.74
CA LEU A 33 -35.62 2.33 -18.71
C LEU A 33 -35.92 1.22 -17.68
N ASN A 34 -35.93 -0.04 -18.11
CA ASN A 34 -35.86 -1.19 -17.21
C ASN A 34 -34.40 -1.59 -17.02
N VAL A 35 -33.97 -1.76 -15.77
CA VAL A 35 -32.62 -2.23 -15.41
C VAL A 35 -32.74 -3.58 -14.73
N ASP A 36 -32.28 -4.63 -15.41
CA ASP A 36 -32.22 -5.97 -14.85
C ASP A 36 -30.83 -6.17 -14.21
N LEU A 37 -30.80 -6.08 -12.88
CA LEU A 37 -29.63 -6.40 -12.05
C LEU A 37 -29.49 -7.92 -11.89
N PRO A 38 -28.26 -8.45 -11.68
CA PRO A 38 -28.07 -9.87 -11.45
C PRO A 38 -28.86 -10.34 -10.22
N VAL A 39 -29.49 -11.51 -10.36
CA VAL A 39 -30.28 -12.19 -9.30
C VAL A 39 -29.45 -12.40 -8.02
N SER A 40 -28.13 -12.51 -8.18
CA SER A 40 -27.13 -12.51 -7.11
C SER A 40 -26.19 -11.31 -7.23
N LEU A 41 -26.63 -10.13 -6.79
CA LEU A 41 -25.72 -9.25 -6.03
C LEU A 41 -25.20 -10.09 -4.86
N ASN A 42 -23.89 -10.29 -4.76
CA ASN A 42 -23.29 -11.21 -3.79
C ASN A 42 -23.29 -10.57 -2.39
N SER A 43 -24.48 -10.45 -1.79
CA SER A 43 -24.74 -9.77 -0.52
C SER A 43 -24.22 -10.53 0.72
N ARG A 44 -23.26 -11.45 0.53
CA ARG A 44 -22.59 -12.18 1.62
C ARG A 44 -21.65 -11.27 2.43
N SER A 45 -21.26 -10.12 1.89
CA SER A 45 -20.50 -9.06 2.57
C SER A 45 -21.37 -8.05 3.34
N LEU A 46 -22.70 -8.17 3.26
CA LEU A 46 -23.64 -7.33 4.00
C LEU A 46 -24.21 -8.10 5.19
N SER A 47 -24.30 -7.45 6.35
CA SER A 47 -24.99 -8.02 7.51
C SER A 47 -26.44 -8.39 7.16
N GLY A 48 -26.99 -9.40 7.84
CA GLY A 48 -28.33 -9.92 7.54
C GLY A 48 -29.46 -8.87 7.55
N SER A 49 -29.27 -7.76 8.28
CA SER A 49 -30.19 -6.62 8.33
C SER A 49 -30.09 -5.65 7.13
N CYS A 50 -28.98 -5.63 6.40
CA CYS A 50 -28.80 -4.79 5.20
C CYS A 50 -29.42 -5.39 3.93
N ALA A 51 -29.58 -6.71 3.84
CA ALA A 51 -30.17 -7.37 2.67
C ALA A 51 -31.62 -6.94 2.39
N ASP A 52 -32.37 -6.61 3.46
CA ASP A 52 -33.80 -6.28 3.44
C ASP A 52 -34.12 -4.77 3.44
N ASN A 53 -33.13 -3.89 3.70
CA ASN A 53 -33.31 -2.43 3.81
C ASN A 53 -32.40 -1.64 2.85
N LEU A 54 -31.98 -2.25 1.75
CA LEU A 54 -31.11 -1.63 0.76
C LEU A 54 -31.88 -0.62 -0.11
N TRP A 55 -31.36 0.59 -0.24
CA TRP A 55 -31.85 1.60 -1.17
C TRP A 55 -30.72 2.06 -2.11
N ALA A 56 -31.07 2.70 -3.23
CA ALA A 56 -30.08 3.24 -4.16
C ALA A 56 -30.45 4.65 -4.61
N ASP A 57 -29.50 5.58 -4.60
CA ASP A 57 -29.59 6.84 -5.33
C ASP A 57 -29.19 6.58 -6.79
N VAL A 58 -30.00 7.04 -7.73
CA VAL A 58 -29.67 7.09 -9.16
C VAL A 58 -29.32 8.54 -9.49
N LEU A 59 -28.13 8.76 -10.04
CA LEU A 59 -27.64 10.05 -10.47
C LEU A 59 -27.47 10.07 -11.97
N ILE A 60 -27.90 11.17 -12.61
CA ILE A 60 -27.55 11.50 -13.99
C ILE A 60 -26.66 12.73 -13.95
N ASP A 61 -25.52 12.70 -14.64
CA ASP A 61 -24.55 13.80 -14.69
C ASP A 61 -24.20 14.35 -13.27
N ASN A 62 -24.04 13.42 -12.31
CA ASN A 62 -23.82 13.65 -10.88
C ASN A 62 -24.94 14.41 -10.11
N GLN A 63 -26.13 14.58 -10.69
CA GLN A 63 -27.34 15.05 -9.99
C GLN A 63 -28.19 13.84 -9.55
N ALA A 64 -28.50 13.70 -8.26
CA ALA A 64 -29.39 12.65 -7.78
C ALA A 64 -30.84 12.91 -8.25
N ILE A 65 -31.35 12.05 -9.14
CA ILE A 65 -32.66 12.21 -9.79
C ILE A 65 -33.76 11.31 -9.20
N GLN A 66 -33.41 10.16 -8.62
CA GLN A 66 -34.37 9.15 -8.20
C GLN A 66 -33.79 8.27 -7.08
N LYS A 67 -34.64 7.81 -6.17
CA LYS A 67 -34.32 6.71 -5.24
C LYS A 67 -35.03 5.42 -5.64
N LEU A 68 -34.33 4.30 -5.53
CA LEU A 68 -34.85 2.94 -5.64
C LEU A 68 -34.83 2.27 -4.25
N GLN A 69 -35.76 1.35 -3.98
CA GLN A 69 -35.78 0.56 -2.75
C GLN A 69 -35.88 -0.93 -3.06
N LYS A 70 -35.12 -1.78 -2.37
CA LYS A 70 -35.19 -3.23 -2.52
C LYS A 70 -36.25 -3.80 -1.58
N THR A 71 -37.19 -4.58 -2.12
CA THR A 71 -38.26 -5.24 -1.35
C THR A 71 -38.45 -6.67 -1.87
N GLY A 72 -38.27 -7.68 -1.00
CA GLY A 72 -38.52 -9.08 -1.35
C GLY A 72 -37.68 -9.59 -2.54
N GLY A 73 -36.39 -9.22 -2.57
CA GLY A 73 -35.46 -9.56 -3.65
C GLY A 73 -35.46 -8.62 -4.86
N ASN A 74 -36.54 -7.87 -5.09
CA ASN A 74 -36.71 -7.02 -6.28
C ASN A 74 -36.54 -5.52 -5.96
N TRP A 75 -35.96 -4.77 -6.89
CA TRP A 75 -35.87 -3.31 -6.80
C TRP A 75 -37.17 -2.63 -7.26
N GLN A 76 -37.62 -1.65 -6.50
CA GLN A 76 -38.84 -0.87 -6.72
C GLN A 76 -38.49 0.57 -7.09
N GLY A 77 -39.04 1.04 -8.22
CA GLY A 77 -38.84 2.38 -8.76
C GLY A 77 -38.75 2.35 -10.29
N ALA A 78 -38.79 3.52 -10.92
CA ALA A 78 -38.62 3.66 -12.37
C ALA A 78 -37.62 4.77 -12.66
N ILE A 79 -36.58 4.47 -13.44
CA ILE A 79 -35.58 5.45 -13.85
C ILE A 79 -36.11 6.15 -15.11
N LYS A 80 -36.17 7.49 -15.06
CA LYS A 80 -36.46 8.33 -16.22
C LYS A 80 -35.17 9.02 -16.67
N LEU A 81 -34.67 8.65 -17.84
CA LEU A 81 -33.54 9.35 -18.46
C LEU A 81 -34.02 10.63 -19.15
N THR A 82 -33.24 11.70 -19.04
CA THR A 82 -33.35 12.89 -19.91
C THR A 82 -32.55 12.65 -21.20
N PRO A 83 -33.07 13.01 -22.39
CA PRO A 83 -32.29 12.95 -23.62
C PRO A 83 -31.00 13.80 -23.52
N GLY A 84 -29.86 13.22 -23.85
CA GLY A 84 -28.54 13.88 -23.75
C GLY A 84 -27.83 13.72 -22.39
N ALA A 85 -28.22 12.77 -21.56
CA ALA A 85 -27.43 12.35 -20.39
C ALA A 85 -26.07 11.77 -20.82
N HIS A 86 -24.98 12.16 -20.14
CA HIS A 86 -23.62 11.70 -20.45
C HIS A 86 -23.10 10.66 -19.44
N ALA A 87 -23.60 10.65 -18.21
CA ALA A 87 -23.22 9.66 -17.18
C ALA A 87 -24.41 9.17 -16.35
N LEU A 88 -24.45 7.86 -16.07
CA LEU A 88 -25.42 7.22 -15.17
C LEU A 88 -24.70 6.53 -14.00
N LYS A 89 -24.95 6.99 -12.77
CA LYS A 89 -24.33 6.45 -11.54
C LYS A 89 -25.41 5.90 -10.62
N ILE A 90 -25.16 4.76 -9.98
CA ILE A 90 -26.06 4.15 -9.00
C ILE A 90 -25.31 3.92 -7.68
N GLU A 91 -25.69 4.65 -6.63
CA GLU A 91 -25.09 4.53 -5.30
C GLU A 91 -26.01 3.75 -4.37
N PHE A 92 -25.62 2.54 -3.99
CA PHE A 92 -26.34 1.70 -3.03
C PHE A 92 -25.97 2.09 -1.59
N LYS A 93 -26.98 2.30 -0.75
CA LYS A 93 -26.86 2.73 0.64
C LYS A 93 -27.71 1.83 1.55
N CYS A 94 -27.18 1.47 2.70
CA CYS A 94 -27.88 0.73 3.75
C CYS A 94 -28.07 1.64 4.97
N THR A 95 -29.23 1.57 5.63
CA THR A 95 -29.46 2.19 6.94
C THR A 95 -29.30 1.16 8.05
N THR A 96 -28.05 0.85 8.39
CA THR A 96 -27.68 0.31 9.71
C THR A 96 -26.47 1.10 10.20
N ASP A 97 -26.38 1.36 11.50
CA ASP A 97 -25.59 2.48 12.06
C ASP A 97 -24.06 2.33 12.00
N ASN A 98 -23.48 1.45 11.16
CA ASN A 98 -22.03 1.21 11.13
C ASN A 98 -21.37 0.79 9.80
N PHE A 99 -22.06 0.66 8.64
CA PHE A 99 -21.38 0.18 7.41
C PHE A 99 -21.84 0.82 6.09
N GLY A 100 -20.88 1.46 5.39
CA GLY A 100 -20.64 1.36 3.94
C GLY A 100 -21.65 1.92 2.94
N THR A 101 -21.18 2.79 2.04
CA THR A 101 -21.82 3.01 0.72
C THR A 101 -21.16 2.10 -0.32
N ILE A 102 -21.94 1.41 -1.15
CA ILE A 102 -21.45 0.69 -2.33
C ILE A 102 -21.77 1.54 -3.56
N VAL A 103 -20.75 2.00 -4.27
CA VAL A 103 -20.92 2.83 -5.48
C VAL A 103 -20.72 1.97 -6.72
N LEU A 104 -21.75 1.86 -7.56
CA LEU A 104 -21.64 1.30 -8.90
C LEU A 104 -21.76 2.44 -9.91
N ALA A 105 -20.63 2.90 -10.44
CA ALA A 105 -20.59 3.92 -11.49
C ALA A 105 -20.55 3.22 -12.87
N ILE A 106 -21.53 3.50 -13.72
CA ILE A 106 -21.59 2.96 -15.10
C ILE A 106 -21.37 4.13 -16.06
N TYR A 107 -20.11 4.33 -16.43
CA TYR A 107 -19.72 5.37 -17.38
C TYR A 107 -20.06 4.92 -18.81
N THR A 108 -21.21 5.36 -19.32
CA THR A 108 -21.66 5.11 -20.69
C THR A 108 -21.11 6.17 -21.66
N GLU A 109 -19.79 6.40 -21.68
CA GLU A 109 -19.21 7.52 -22.44
C GLU A 109 -19.44 7.45 -23.96
N ASP A 110 -19.79 6.27 -24.51
CA ASP A 110 -20.05 6.06 -25.95
C ASP A 110 -21.48 5.55 -26.28
N ILE A 111 -22.42 5.45 -25.32
CA ILE A 111 -23.75 4.87 -25.58
C ILE A 111 -24.86 5.94 -25.56
N ASN A 112 -25.33 6.31 -26.75
CA ASN A 112 -26.62 7.00 -26.93
C ASN A 112 -27.78 6.04 -26.63
N LEU A 113 -28.13 5.88 -25.35
CA LEU A 113 -29.26 5.06 -24.92
C LEU A 113 -30.57 5.60 -25.52
N SER A 114 -31.21 4.79 -26.37
CA SER A 114 -32.51 5.14 -26.96
C SER A 114 -33.66 4.77 -26.01
N THR A 115 -34.85 5.37 -26.22
CA THR A 115 -35.95 5.36 -25.25
C THR A 115 -36.58 3.99 -24.95
N ASP A 116 -36.21 2.94 -25.67
CA ASP A 116 -36.82 1.60 -25.63
C ASP A 116 -35.81 0.46 -25.34
N GLU A 117 -34.54 0.77 -25.03
CA GLU A 117 -33.53 -0.24 -24.69
C GLU A 117 -33.62 -0.72 -23.23
N SER A 118 -33.17 -1.95 -22.96
CA SER A 118 -33.03 -2.49 -21.60
C SER A 118 -31.56 -2.69 -21.23
N LEU A 119 -31.17 -2.14 -20.08
CA LEU A 119 -29.81 -2.31 -19.56
C LEU A 119 -29.77 -3.59 -18.71
N ASN A 120 -29.38 -4.69 -19.33
CA ASN A 120 -29.21 -5.98 -18.66
C ASN A 120 -27.76 -6.15 -18.20
N LEU A 121 -27.54 -6.07 -16.89
CA LEU A 121 -26.21 -6.15 -16.26
C LEU A 121 -25.80 -7.60 -15.94
N ALA A 122 -26.57 -8.59 -16.41
CA ALA A 122 -26.36 -10.02 -16.16
C ALA A 122 -25.97 -10.82 -17.42
N SER A 123 -25.56 -10.16 -18.51
CA SER A 123 -25.15 -10.86 -19.74
C SER A 123 -23.63 -10.95 -19.90
N ASP A 124 -23.16 -12.15 -20.23
CA ASP A 124 -21.76 -12.58 -20.43
C ASP A 124 -21.00 -11.86 -21.59
N ARG A 125 -21.54 -10.76 -22.13
CA ARG A 125 -21.01 -10.04 -23.30
C ARG A 125 -20.41 -8.66 -22.98
N TYR A 126 -20.17 -8.37 -21.70
CA TYR A 126 -19.33 -7.26 -21.27
C TYR A 126 -18.02 -7.80 -20.72
N GLU A 127 -17.02 -7.93 -21.60
CA GLU A 127 -15.62 -7.94 -21.17
C GLU A 127 -15.34 -6.56 -20.57
N TYR A 128 -15.28 -6.48 -19.25
CA TYR A 128 -14.76 -5.29 -18.58
C TYR A 128 -13.29 -5.14 -18.97
N PRO A 129 -12.84 -3.93 -19.32
CA PRO A 129 -11.43 -3.71 -19.59
C PRO A 129 -10.64 -3.81 -18.26
N ASP A 130 -10.03 -4.99 -18.07
CA ASP A 130 -8.99 -5.29 -17.08
C ASP A 130 -7.73 -4.50 -17.48
N ASN A 131 -7.54 -3.36 -16.83
CA ASN A 131 -6.61 -2.31 -17.26
C ASN A 131 -5.34 -2.21 -16.42
N ASP A 132 -5.31 -2.87 -15.25
CA ASP A 132 -4.12 -3.03 -14.41
C ASP A 132 -3.38 -4.35 -14.65
N HIS A 133 -3.99 -5.28 -15.42
CA HIS A 133 -3.48 -6.63 -15.67
C HIS A 133 -3.33 -7.47 -14.39
N ASP A 134 -4.09 -7.15 -13.34
CA ASP A 134 -4.09 -7.92 -12.09
C ASP A 134 -5.05 -9.15 -12.13
N GLY A 135 -5.91 -9.20 -13.16
CA GLY A 135 -6.86 -10.29 -13.38
C GLY A 135 -8.18 -10.12 -12.63
N SER A 136 -8.41 -8.98 -11.97
CA SER A 136 -9.65 -8.68 -11.27
C SER A 136 -10.79 -8.42 -12.26
N SER A 137 -11.98 -8.81 -11.85
CA SER A 137 -13.22 -8.50 -12.57
C SER A 137 -13.90 -7.40 -11.77
N ASN A 138 -14.19 -6.25 -12.40
CA ASN A 138 -14.65 -4.99 -11.81
C ASN A 138 -16.01 -5.02 -11.04
N LEU A 139 -16.45 -6.20 -10.60
CA LEU A 139 -17.56 -6.44 -9.68
C LEU A 139 -17.11 -6.77 -8.24
N ALA A 140 -15.81 -6.66 -7.93
CA ALA A 140 -15.26 -7.00 -6.61
C ALA A 140 -14.26 -6.00 -5.99
N GLU A 141 -13.92 -4.88 -6.63
CA GLU A 141 -13.25 -3.75 -5.96
C GLU A 141 -14.23 -3.00 -5.03
N ILE A 142 -14.73 -3.69 -4.02
CA ILE A 142 -15.25 -3.05 -2.81
C ILE A 142 -14.04 -2.60 -1.99
N LYS A 143 -13.36 -1.54 -2.43
CA LYS A 143 -12.83 -0.57 -1.46
C LYS A 143 -14.08 -0.03 -0.75
N ALA A 144 -14.43 -0.66 0.37
CA ALA A 144 -15.54 -0.24 1.21
C ALA A 144 -15.33 1.25 1.47
N GLY A 145 -16.25 2.09 0.98
CA GLY A 145 -16.05 3.53 0.94
C GLY A 145 -15.70 4.02 2.34
N THR A 146 -14.42 4.35 2.54
CA THR A 146 -13.95 4.95 3.77
C THR A 146 -14.65 6.30 3.86
N ASP A 147 -15.66 6.39 4.72
CA ASP A 147 -15.97 7.66 5.36
C ASP A 147 -14.75 7.99 6.23
N PRO A 148 -13.90 8.94 5.81
CA PRO A 148 -12.64 9.23 6.48
C PRO A 148 -12.85 10.15 7.68
N GLY A 149 -14.09 10.64 7.89
CA GLY A 149 -14.49 11.43 9.04
C GLY A 149 -14.67 10.60 10.32
N ASN A 150 -14.52 9.27 10.26
CA ASN A 150 -14.69 8.39 11.41
C ASN A 150 -13.52 7.39 11.53
N PRO A 151 -12.83 7.29 12.69
CA PRO A 151 -11.85 6.23 12.99
C PRO A 151 -12.54 4.86 13.22
N SER A 152 -13.38 4.45 12.26
CA SER A 152 -14.54 3.57 12.43
C SER A 152 -14.24 2.08 12.62
N ASN A 153 -13.01 1.64 12.36
CA ASN A 153 -12.57 0.29 12.72
C ASN A 153 -11.97 0.21 14.15
N GLY A 154 -11.74 1.34 14.83
CA GLY A 154 -11.16 1.41 16.17
C GLY A 154 -9.65 1.15 16.28
N PHE A 155 -8.94 0.91 15.17
CA PHE A 155 -7.50 0.64 15.18
C PHE A 155 -6.66 1.91 15.37
N LYS A 156 -5.52 1.76 16.03
CA LYS A 156 -4.52 2.80 16.31
C LYS A 156 -3.12 2.23 16.21
N TRP A 157 -2.15 3.08 15.87
CA TRP A 157 -0.73 2.73 15.92
C TRP A 157 -0.26 2.61 17.38
N ALA A 158 0.40 1.50 17.72
CA ALA A 158 1.24 1.36 18.90
C ALA A 158 2.73 1.48 18.55
N ASN A 159 3.13 0.94 17.40
CA ASN A 159 4.47 1.13 16.83
C ASN A 159 4.44 1.07 15.29
N PRO A 160 5.25 1.86 14.57
CA PRO A 160 5.87 3.08 15.07
C PRO A 160 4.85 4.22 15.24
N LEU A 161 5.10 5.11 16.21
CA LEU A 161 4.41 6.38 16.42
C LEU A 161 5.18 7.52 15.72
N PRO A 162 4.48 8.56 15.24
CA PRO A 162 3.02 8.72 15.26
C PRO A 162 2.28 7.75 14.31
N GLN A 163 2.97 7.18 13.32
CA GLN A 163 2.45 6.21 12.35
C GLN A 163 3.61 5.49 11.62
N GLY A 164 3.34 4.37 10.94
CA GLY A 164 4.37 3.57 10.23
C GLY A 164 4.24 3.39 8.73
N ASN A 165 3.26 4.00 8.07
CA ASN A 165 3.16 3.98 6.61
C ASN A 165 4.33 4.77 5.99
N THR A 166 4.80 4.34 4.82
CA THR A 166 5.86 5.04 4.07
C THR A 166 5.46 6.49 3.77
N LEU A 167 6.33 7.43 4.12
CA LEU A 167 6.22 8.83 3.76
C LEU A 167 6.99 9.08 2.45
N GLN A 168 6.35 9.77 1.52
CA GLN A 168 6.86 10.04 0.17
C GLN A 168 7.58 11.39 0.12
N ASP A 169 6.90 12.44 0.58
CA ASP A 169 7.39 13.82 0.44
C ASP A 169 7.17 14.62 1.74
N VAL A 170 7.95 15.69 1.91
CA VAL A 170 7.83 16.66 2.98
C VAL A 170 8.25 18.05 2.49
N ILE A 171 7.45 19.07 2.81
CA ILE A 171 7.76 20.48 2.51
C ILE A 171 7.81 21.33 3.77
N TRP A 172 8.52 22.47 3.69
CA TRP A 172 8.49 23.54 4.68
C TRP A 172 7.75 24.76 4.09
N ASN A 173 6.67 25.21 4.73
CA ASN A 173 5.83 26.29 4.20
C ASN A 173 6.30 27.71 4.61
N GLY A 174 7.30 27.81 5.49
CA GLY A 174 7.75 29.05 6.14
C GLY A 174 7.50 29.09 7.66
N SER A 175 6.62 28.22 8.19
CA SER A 175 6.25 28.14 9.61
C SER A 175 6.02 26.71 10.14
N GLU A 176 5.69 25.75 9.29
CA GLU A 176 5.50 24.34 9.62
C GLU A 176 6.04 23.45 8.49
N TYR A 177 6.46 22.24 8.89
CA TYR A 177 6.66 21.11 8.01
C TYR A 177 5.34 20.39 7.79
N LEU A 178 5.16 19.87 6.57
CA LEU A 178 4.04 19.02 6.22
C LEU A 178 4.56 17.82 5.41
N ALA A 179 4.39 16.62 5.95
CA ALA A 179 4.81 15.36 5.33
C ALA A 179 3.59 14.55 4.86
N ILE A 180 3.72 13.83 3.76
CA ILE A 180 2.65 13.05 3.13
C ILE A 180 3.12 11.63 2.77
N GLY A 181 2.19 10.70 2.55
CA GLY A 181 2.56 9.36 2.08
C GLY A 181 1.43 8.36 1.89
N TYR A 182 1.77 7.09 2.10
CA TYR A 182 0.91 5.92 1.88
C TYR A 182 -0.31 5.92 2.81
N GLY A 183 -1.41 5.30 2.38
CA GLY A 183 -2.64 5.19 3.15
C GLY A 183 -3.31 6.54 3.47
N GLY A 184 -3.06 7.58 2.68
CA GLY A 184 -3.56 8.92 2.95
C GLY A 184 -2.89 9.65 4.11
N SER A 185 -1.70 9.22 4.54
CA SER A 185 -1.01 9.78 5.70
C SER A 185 -0.61 11.23 5.46
N ILE A 186 -0.99 12.14 6.37
CA ILE A 186 -0.58 13.55 6.37
C ILE A 186 -0.11 13.90 7.79
N LEU A 187 1.07 14.51 7.94
CA LEU A 187 1.60 14.90 9.25
C LEU A 187 2.07 16.35 9.22
N THR A 188 1.89 17.05 10.33
CA THR A 188 2.37 18.43 10.52
C THR A 188 3.32 18.54 11.70
N SER A 189 4.27 19.46 11.62
CA SER A 189 5.19 19.79 12.72
C SER A 189 5.72 21.23 12.62
N GLY A 190 5.62 22.01 13.69
CA GLY A 190 6.18 23.36 13.74
C GLY A 190 7.70 23.41 14.01
N ASP A 191 8.27 22.31 14.53
CA ASP A 191 9.67 22.23 14.99
C ASP A 191 10.49 21.13 14.30
N GLY A 192 9.87 20.25 13.51
CA GLY A 192 10.52 19.09 12.88
C GLY A 192 10.77 17.92 13.83
N GLN A 193 10.44 18.06 15.12
CA GLN A 193 10.68 17.10 16.20
C GLN A 193 9.36 16.46 16.67
N SER A 194 8.34 17.29 16.85
CA SER A 194 7.03 16.94 17.39
C SER A 194 6.01 16.87 16.26
N TRP A 195 5.54 15.67 15.91
CA TRP A 195 4.69 15.44 14.74
C TRP A 195 3.26 15.05 15.11
N SER A 196 2.30 15.67 14.43
CA SER A 196 0.86 15.42 14.62
C SER A 196 0.27 14.79 13.37
N LEU A 197 -0.34 13.61 13.51
CA LEU A 197 -1.04 12.92 12.43
C LEU A 197 -2.37 13.63 12.14
N THR A 198 -2.54 14.07 10.90
CA THR A 198 -3.79 14.58 10.32
C THR A 198 -4.33 13.53 9.36
N HIS A 199 -5.58 13.11 9.53
CA HIS A 199 -6.17 12.14 8.60
C HIS A 199 -6.69 12.87 7.36
N SER A 200 -6.44 12.30 6.18
CA SER A 200 -6.95 12.80 4.91
C SER A 200 -8.22 12.07 4.50
N ALA A 201 -8.98 12.67 3.58
CA ALA A 201 -10.17 12.04 3.03
C ALA A 201 -9.87 10.95 1.97
N ALA A 202 -8.64 10.85 1.48
CA ALA A 202 -8.20 9.81 0.55
C ALA A 202 -7.43 8.71 1.29
N ALA A 203 -7.64 7.45 0.91
CA ALA A 203 -6.85 6.30 1.38
C ALA A 203 -5.71 5.90 0.42
N ASN A 204 -5.59 6.60 -0.71
CA ASN A 204 -4.57 6.34 -1.74
C ASN A 204 -3.18 6.85 -1.31
N VAL A 205 -2.13 6.46 -2.05
CA VAL A 205 -0.78 7.03 -1.83
C VAL A 205 -0.78 8.50 -2.25
N LEU A 206 -0.24 9.35 -1.38
CA LEU A 206 0.01 10.76 -1.63
C LEU A 206 1.49 10.92 -2.00
N ASN A 207 1.78 11.47 -3.18
CA ASN A 207 3.11 11.44 -3.79
C ASN A 207 3.86 12.77 -3.70
N GLY A 208 3.19 13.91 -3.98
CA GLY A 208 3.82 15.25 -3.93
C GLY A 208 2.90 16.34 -3.40
N ILE A 209 3.48 17.42 -2.84
CA ILE A 209 2.74 18.55 -2.25
C ILE A 209 3.31 19.92 -2.63
N ALA A 210 2.41 20.85 -3.00
CA ALA A 210 2.73 22.25 -3.26
C ALA A 210 2.06 23.20 -2.25
N TRP A 211 2.76 24.29 -1.94
CA TRP A 211 2.25 25.42 -1.15
C TRP A 211 2.29 26.70 -1.98
N SER A 212 1.15 27.39 -2.11
CA SER A 212 1.04 28.63 -2.90
C SER A 212 1.44 29.92 -2.16
N GLY A 213 1.66 29.84 -0.85
CA GLY A 213 1.68 30.97 0.07
C GLY A 213 0.35 31.18 0.82
N THR A 214 -0.74 30.53 0.39
CA THR A 214 -2.07 30.60 1.06
C THR A 214 -2.81 29.26 1.11
N GLN A 215 -2.48 28.31 0.23
CA GLN A 215 -3.20 27.05 0.04
C GLN A 215 -2.20 25.91 -0.21
N TYR A 216 -2.48 24.76 0.42
CA TYR A 216 -1.84 23.49 0.13
C TYR A 216 -2.61 22.72 -0.93
N VAL A 217 -1.89 22.09 -1.84
CA VAL A 217 -2.41 21.07 -2.75
C VAL A 217 -1.51 19.84 -2.69
N ILE A 218 -2.10 18.68 -2.42
CA ILE A 218 -1.45 17.36 -2.47
C ILE A 218 -1.98 16.60 -3.69
N VAL A 219 -1.12 15.83 -4.35
CA VAL A 219 -1.48 14.93 -5.44
C VAL A 219 -1.03 13.49 -5.15
N GLY A 220 -1.67 12.51 -5.81
CA GLY A 220 -1.39 11.10 -5.58
C GLY A 220 -2.00 10.14 -6.59
N ASP A 221 -2.01 8.86 -6.23
CA ASP A 221 -2.49 7.75 -7.08
C ASP A 221 -3.96 7.87 -7.45
N GLN A 222 -4.37 7.18 -8.52
CA GLN A 222 -5.75 7.19 -9.04
C GLN A 222 -6.31 8.60 -9.32
N GLY A 223 -5.45 9.54 -9.70
CA GLY A 223 -5.82 10.94 -9.94
C GLY A 223 -6.20 11.71 -8.67
N THR A 224 -5.77 11.26 -7.49
CA THR A 224 -6.10 11.89 -6.20
C THR A 224 -5.56 13.32 -6.14
N ILE A 225 -6.42 14.28 -5.82
CA ILE A 225 -6.02 15.65 -5.45
C ILE A 225 -6.73 16.05 -4.17
N LEU A 226 -5.97 16.58 -3.20
CA LEU A 226 -6.49 17.18 -1.97
C LEU A 226 -6.10 18.65 -1.92
N SER A 227 -7.00 19.54 -1.49
CA SER A 227 -6.69 20.95 -1.23
C SER A 227 -7.09 21.35 0.19
N ARG A 228 -6.31 22.25 0.80
CA ARG A 228 -6.61 22.86 2.10
C ARG A 228 -6.10 24.30 2.15
N THR A 229 -6.91 25.26 2.58
CA THR A 229 -6.43 26.63 2.83
C THR A 229 -5.56 26.61 4.09
N GLY A 230 -4.46 27.37 4.15
CA GLY A 230 -3.54 27.34 5.30
C GLY A 230 -4.15 27.76 6.65
N SER A 231 -5.35 28.35 6.65
CA SER A 231 -6.14 28.69 7.84
C SER A 231 -7.14 27.61 8.27
N GLU A 232 -7.28 26.53 7.51
CA GLU A 232 -8.27 25.46 7.71
C GLU A 232 -7.57 24.16 8.15
N SER A 233 -8.25 23.35 8.97
CA SER A 233 -7.74 22.04 9.40
C SER A 233 -7.93 20.95 8.33
N ASP A 234 -9.04 21.03 7.60
CA ASP A 234 -9.63 19.88 6.90
C ASP A 234 -9.23 19.83 5.41
N TRP A 235 -9.01 18.62 4.90
CA TRP A 235 -8.66 18.38 3.50
C TRP A 235 -9.89 18.09 2.65
N THR A 236 -10.03 18.77 1.51
CA THR A 236 -11.10 18.51 0.54
C THR A 236 -10.57 17.79 -0.69
N ILE A 237 -11.17 16.65 -1.06
CA ILE A 237 -10.89 15.96 -2.32
C ILE A 237 -11.38 16.82 -3.50
N ARG A 238 -10.56 16.93 -4.56
CA ARG A 238 -10.89 17.62 -5.80
C ARG A 238 -10.94 16.64 -6.96
N ASN A 239 -11.83 16.90 -7.91
CA ASN A 239 -11.84 16.17 -9.18
C ASN A 239 -10.67 16.68 -10.03
N SER A 240 -9.72 15.80 -10.33
CA SER A 240 -8.57 16.08 -11.21
C SER A 240 -8.90 16.03 -12.70
N GLY A 241 -9.99 15.36 -13.08
CA GLY A 241 -10.31 15.03 -14.47
C GLY A 241 -9.44 13.91 -15.06
N THR A 242 -8.80 13.08 -14.22
CA THR A 242 -8.05 11.88 -14.64
C THR A 242 -8.10 10.80 -13.56
N GLN A 243 -7.78 9.56 -13.92
CA GLN A 243 -7.54 8.44 -12.99
C GLN A 243 -6.08 7.98 -13.00
N LYS A 244 -5.20 8.63 -13.78
CA LYS A 244 -3.77 8.32 -13.84
C LYS A 244 -3.06 8.75 -12.56
N GLN A 245 -1.94 8.10 -12.23
CA GLN A 245 -1.14 8.50 -11.07
C GLN A 245 -0.62 9.92 -11.26
N LEU A 246 -0.76 10.74 -10.21
CA LEU A 246 -0.08 12.02 -10.09
C LEU A 246 1.08 11.83 -9.11
N LEU A 247 2.30 12.12 -9.56
CA LEU A 247 3.54 11.82 -8.86
C LEU A 247 4.11 13.06 -8.17
N ASP A 248 3.98 14.25 -8.76
CA ASP A 248 4.47 15.49 -8.16
C ASP A 248 3.69 16.74 -8.63
N ILE A 249 3.87 17.86 -7.92
CA ILE A 249 3.18 19.13 -8.14
C ILE A 249 4.04 20.35 -7.76
N THR A 250 4.06 21.36 -8.62
CA THR A 250 4.70 22.66 -8.32
C THR A 250 3.73 23.85 -8.42
N TRP A 251 4.05 24.93 -7.69
CA TRP A 251 3.39 26.23 -7.82
C TRP A 251 4.28 27.23 -8.55
N THR A 252 3.76 27.83 -9.63
CA THR A 252 4.50 28.79 -10.48
C THR A 252 4.38 30.25 -10.05
N GLY A 253 3.71 30.53 -8.92
CA GLY A 253 3.27 31.88 -8.54
C GLY A 253 1.90 32.30 -9.11
N ARG A 254 1.34 31.52 -10.06
CA ARG A 254 0.03 31.79 -10.69
C ARG A 254 -0.78 30.56 -11.11
N LEU A 255 -0.17 29.37 -11.08
CA LEU A 255 -0.71 28.12 -11.59
C LEU A 255 -0.05 26.97 -10.84
N PHE A 256 -0.85 26.07 -10.29
CA PHE A 256 -0.43 24.74 -9.87
C PHE A 256 -0.32 23.85 -11.10
N VAL A 257 0.77 23.10 -11.21
CA VAL A 257 0.98 22.11 -12.27
C VAL A 257 1.42 20.81 -11.63
N ALA A 258 0.57 19.80 -11.73
CA ALA A 258 0.81 18.44 -11.30
C ALA A 258 1.16 17.56 -12.49
N VAL A 259 2.03 16.58 -12.28
CA VAL A 259 2.55 15.67 -13.31
C VAL A 259 2.51 14.23 -12.82
N GLY A 260 2.49 13.29 -13.76
CA GLY A 260 2.60 11.86 -13.44
C GLY A 260 2.66 10.98 -14.68
N ASP A 261 2.01 9.82 -14.60
CA ASP A 261 2.06 8.80 -15.66
C ASP A 261 1.32 9.25 -16.91
N GLN A 262 2.07 9.80 -17.88
CA GLN A 262 1.55 10.29 -19.16
C GLN A 262 0.43 11.34 -19.02
N VAL A 263 0.42 12.10 -17.92
CA VAL A 263 -0.59 13.12 -17.62
C VAL A 263 0.05 14.37 -17.03
N VAL A 264 -0.54 15.52 -17.37
CA VAL A 264 -0.31 16.79 -16.70
C VAL A 264 -1.66 17.42 -16.35
N SER A 265 -1.82 17.81 -15.09
CA SER A 265 -3.01 18.47 -14.58
C SER A 265 -2.65 19.88 -14.12
N SER A 266 -3.49 20.87 -14.39
CA SER A 266 -3.22 22.24 -13.94
C SER A 266 -4.45 22.95 -13.39
N SER A 267 -4.21 23.88 -12.46
CA SER A 267 -5.25 24.66 -11.79
C SER A 267 -4.70 26.02 -11.34
N ALA A 268 -5.50 27.09 -11.49
CA ALA A 268 -5.14 28.41 -10.99
C ALA A 268 -5.54 28.64 -9.51
N ASP A 269 -6.46 27.82 -8.99
CA ASP A 269 -7.10 28.00 -7.67
C ASP A 269 -6.99 26.77 -6.75
N GLY A 270 -6.31 25.71 -7.20
CA GLY A 270 -6.16 24.43 -6.49
C GLY A 270 -7.44 23.60 -6.39
N ILE A 271 -8.55 24.07 -6.97
CA ILE A 271 -9.90 23.51 -6.79
C ILE A 271 -10.44 22.98 -8.13
N ASN A 272 -10.33 23.78 -9.18
CA ASN A 272 -10.80 23.47 -10.53
C ASN A 272 -9.61 23.04 -11.38
N TRP A 273 -9.61 21.78 -11.82
CA TRP A 273 -8.48 21.16 -12.52
C TRP A 273 -8.82 20.89 -13.98
N THR A 274 -7.81 21.01 -14.85
CA THR A 274 -7.86 20.54 -16.24
C THR A 274 -6.68 19.61 -16.47
N SER A 275 -6.98 18.38 -16.91
CA SER A 275 -5.99 17.33 -17.20
C SER A 275 -5.78 17.15 -18.69
N HIS A 276 -4.55 16.86 -19.06
CA HIS A 276 -4.12 16.59 -20.44
C HIS A 276 -3.17 15.39 -20.49
N ASP A 277 -3.48 14.46 -21.38
CA ASP A 277 -2.62 13.32 -21.66
C ASP A 277 -1.42 13.72 -22.54
N ILE A 278 -0.26 13.13 -22.26
CA ILE A 278 0.97 13.36 -23.03
C ILE A 278 1.51 12.03 -23.58
N PRO A 279 1.16 11.68 -24.84
CA PRO A 279 1.62 10.46 -25.49
C PRO A 279 3.14 10.40 -25.65
N GLY A 280 3.72 9.20 -25.47
CA GLY A 280 5.15 8.94 -25.70
C GLY A 280 6.09 9.26 -24.53
N VAL A 281 5.55 9.74 -23.41
CA VAL A 281 6.22 9.79 -22.11
C VAL A 281 6.12 8.40 -21.46
N THR A 282 7.11 7.99 -20.65
CA THR A 282 6.93 6.82 -19.78
C THR A 282 6.32 7.27 -18.45
N ALA A 283 7.01 8.13 -17.70
CA ALA A 283 6.46 8.84 -16.54
C ALA A 283 7.11 10.21 -16.35
N PHE A 284 6.38 11.14 -15.75
CA PHE A 284 6.91 12.38 -15.17
C PHE A 284 6.98 12.22 -13.65
N SER A 285 8.19 12.09 -13.10
CA SER A 285 8.39 11.76 -11.68
C SER A 285 8.43 12.98 -10.76
N SER A 286 8.98 14.11 -11.23
CA SER A 286 9.08 15.36 -10.45
C SER A 286 9.12 16.60 -11.34
N ILE A 287 8.65 17.75 -10.82
CA ILE A 287 8.51 19.02 -11.52
C ILE A 287 8.99 20.22 -10.70
N THR A 288 9.83 21.07 -11.31
CA THR A 288 10.29 22.32 -10.70
C THR A 288 10.02 23.55 -11.58
N TRP A 289 9.81 24.70 -10.94
CA TRP A 289 9.66 26.00 -11.59
C TRP A 289 10.93 26.83 -11.43
N THR A 290 11.52 27.30 -12.55
CA THR A 290 12.78 28.08 -12.52
C THR A 290 12.59 29.58 -12.30
N GLY A 291 11.34 30.06 -12.30
CA GLY A 291 11.01 31.49 -12.44
C GLY A 291 10.69 31.92 -13.88
N ASP A 292 11.03 31.10 -14.89
CA ASP A 292 10.80 31.37 -16.32
C ASP A 292 10.12 30.18 -17.03
N LYS A 293 10.53 28.94 -16.72
CA LYS A 293 9.96 27.72 -17.28
C LYS A 293 9.81 26.60 -16.26
N LEU A 294 8.88 25.70 -16.54
CA LEU A 294 8.75 24.41 -15.87
C LEU A 294 9.79 23.44 -16.44
N VAL A 295 10.39 22.65 -15.58
CA VAL A 295 11.28 21.54 -15.95
C VAL A 295 10.85 20.30 -15.18
N VAL A 296 10.71 19.20 -15.90
CA VAL A 296 10.29 17.90 -15.38
C VAL A 296 11.42 16.90 -15.55
N ALA A 297 11.62 16.09 -14.52
CA ALA A 297 12.44 14.89 -14.56
C ALA A 297 11.55 13.64 -14.49
N GLY A 298 12.00 12.57 -15.14
CA GLY A 298 11.28 11.30 -15.20
C GLY A 298 11.97 10.37 -16.18
N ALA A 299 11.18 9.65 -16.99
CA ALA A 299 11.71 8.71 -17.97
C ALA A 299 10.92 8.64 -19.28
N ALA A 300 11.61 8.20 -20.32
CA ALA A 300 11.05 7.97 -21.66
C ALA A 300 11.69 6.75 -22.33
N TRP A 301 10.98 6.19 -23.31
CA TRP A 301 11.53 5.14 -24.17
C TRP A 301 12.62 5.68 -25.11
N ASN A 302 13.82 5.10 -25.05
CA ASN A 302 14.89 5.32 -26.01
C ASN A 302 14.80 4.25 -27.14
N PRO A 303 14.43 4.64 -28.38
CA PRO A 303 14.31 3.69 -29.49
C PRO A 303 15.66 3.19 -30.01
N ASP A 304 16.74 3.97 -29.89
CA ASP A 304 18.08 3.59 -30.35
C ASP A 304 18.72 2.53 -29.42
N ALA A 305 18.44 2.63 -28.12
CA ALA A 305 18.91 1.70 -27.09
C ALA A 305 17.91 0.56 -26.78
N SER A 306 16.69 0.60 -27.31
CA SER A 306 15.59 -0.32 -27.01
C SER A 306 15.31 -0.52 -25.51
N ARG A 307 15.33 0.58 -24.73
CA ARG A 307 15.08 0.57 -23.27
C ARG A 307 14.48 1.89 -22.80
N VAL A 308 13.97 1.92 -21.56
CA VAL A 308 13.63 3.17 -20.89
C VAL A 308 14.88 3.85 -20.34
N GLU A 309 14.96 5.18 -20.42
CA GLU A 309 16.05 6.00 -19.89
C GLU A 309 15.52 7.25 -19.19
N GLY A 310 16.32 7.83 -18.29
CA GLY A 310 16.05 9.11 -17.66
C GLY A 310 15.92 10.23 -18.69
N ALA A 311 14.86 11.03 -18.56
CA ALA A 311 14.50 12.06 -19.53
C ALA A 311 14.12 13.38 -18.85
N ILE A 312 14.43 14.48 -19.53
CA ILE A 312 14.06 15.84 -19.12
C ILE A 312 13.06 16.44 -20.12
N PHE A 313 12.05 17.13 -19.59
CA PHE A 313 11.03 17.83 -20.37
C PHE A 313 10.89 19.27 -19.89
N THR A 314 10.51 20.18 -20.78
CA THR A 314 10.36 21.61 -20.45
C THR A 314 9.06 22.19 -21.00
N SER A 315 8.50 23.17 -20.28
CA SER A 315 7.31 23.91 -20.71
C SER A 315 7.29 25.34 -20.19
N ASN A 316 6.81 26.28 -21.01
CA ASN A 316 6.63 27.69 -20.61
C ASN A 316 5.19 27.97 -20.12
N ASN A 317 4.25 27.03 -20.29
CA ASN A 317 2.83 27.24 -20.05
C ASN A 317 2.14 26.12 -19.24
N GLY A 318 2.79 24.97 -19.04
CA GLY A 318 2.24 23.80 -18.34
C GLY A 318 1.39 22.87 -19.22
N THR A 319 1.00 23.30 -20.42
CA THR A 319 0.11 22.53 -21.32
C THR A 319 0.79 22.07 -22.62
N SER A 320 1.92 22.67 -22.98
CA SER A 320 2.70 22.32 -24.17
C SER A 320 4.13 22.00 -23.74
N TRP A 321 4.58 20.79 -24.02
CA TRP A 321 5.85 20.23 -23.51
C TRP A 321 6.82 19.92 -24.64
N SER A 322 8.12 20.06 -24.37
CA SER A 322 9.17 19.64 -25.30
C SER A 322 9.18 18.12 -25.46
N PRO A 323 9.68 17.58 -26.59
CA PRO A 323 10.07 16.18 -26.68
C PRO A 323 11.06 15.78 -25.56
N PRO A 324 11.14 14.48 -25.20
CA PRO A 324 12.07 13.99 -24.19
C PRO A 324 13.53 14.30 -24.56
N GLN A 325 14.24 14.98 -23.66
CA GLN A 325 15.70 15.07 -23.71
C GLN A 325 16.28 13.88 -22.95
N LEU A 326 16.63 12.82 -23.66
CA LEU A 326 17.27 11.63 -23.10
C LEU A 326 18.64 11.99 -22.52
N THR A 327 18.91 11.55 -21.30
CA THR A 327 20.10 11.94 -20.53
C THR A 327 21.23 10.89 -20.57
N GLY A 328 20.95 9.69 -21.09
CA GLY A 328 21.87 8.54 -21.01
C GLY A 328 22.06 8.01 -19.57
N THR A 329 21.14 8.35 -18.66
CA THR A 329 21.10 7.81 -17.29
C THR A 329 19.90 6.88 -17.11
N PRO A 330 19.84 6.09 -16.02
CA PRO A 330 18.59 5.47 -15.58
C PRO A 330 17.56 6.52 -15.12
N TRP A 331 16.42 6.04 -14.62
CA TRP A 331 15.30 6.85 -14.15
C TRP A 331 15.72 8.01 -13.25
N LEU A 332 15.10 9.18 -13.46
CA LEU A 332 15.26 10.35 -12.62
C LEU A 332 14.02 10.47 -11.73
N TRP A 333 14.22 10.46 -10.42
CA TRP A 333 13.13 10.45 -9.44
C TRP A 333 12.73 11.86 -9.01
N ASP A 334 13.70 12.77 -8.84
CA ASP A 334 13.43 14.12 -8.33
C ASP A 334 14.31 15.21 -8.98
N ILE A 335 13.83 16.46 -9.01
CA ILE A 335 14.49 17.64 -9.59
C ILE A 335 14.20 18.92 -8.80
N THR A 336 15.25 19.70 -8.52
CA THR A 336 15.13 21.00 -7.84
C THR A 336 15.84 22.14 -8.58
N TRP A 337 15.40 23.38 -8.36
CA TRP A 337 16.00 24.61 -8.85
C TRP A 337 16.64 25.39 -7.71
N THR A 338 17.94 25.67 -7.81
CA THR A 338 18.72 26.35 -6.75
C THR A 338 18.69 27.88 -6.85
N GLY A 339 17.85 28.45 -7.72
CA GLY A 339 17.95 29.86 -8.12
C GLY A 339 19.05 30.15 -9.16
N SER A 340 19.91 29.19 -9.48
CA SER A 340 21.04 29.36 -10.43
C SER A 340 21.36 28.12 -11.28
N GLN A 341 21.02 26.92 -10.82
CA GLN A 341 21.13 25.68 -11.58
C GLN A 341 20.03 24.69 -11.20
N LEU A 342 19.72 23.78 -12.12
CA LEU A 342 18.91 22.60 -11.87
C LEU A 342 19.80 21.45 -11.41
N VAL A 343 19.27 20.66 -10.48
CA VAL A 343 19.85 19.40 -10.03
C VAL A 343 18.76 18.35 -10.09
N ALA A 344 18.96 17.27 -10.84
CA ALA A 344 18.08 16.12 -10.85
C ALA A 344 18.81 14.87 -10.37
N VAL A 345 18.12 14.03 -9.62
CA VAL A 345 18.66 12.83 -8.98
C VAL A 345 17.87 11.58 -9.39
N GLY A 346 18.50 10.42 -9.27
CA GLY A 346 17.88 9.19 -9.72
C GLY A 346 18.64 7.91 -9.42
N GLY A 347 18.21 6.84 -10.08
CA GLY A 347 18.78 5.52 -9.98
C GLY A 347 17.80 4.44 -10.42
N ASP A 348 18.35 3.30 -10.84
CA ASP A 348 17.58 2.09 -11.13
C ASP A 348 18.51 0.88 -10.95
N LEU A 349 18.70 0.46 -9.69
CA LEU A 349 19.50 -0.73 -9.39
C LEU A 349 18.79 -2.06 -9.74
N PHE A 350 17.49 -2.02 -10.05
CA PHE A 350 16.63 -3.21 -10.06
C PHE A 350 16.11 -3.63 -11.44
N SER A 351 16.20 -2.80 -12.48
CA SER A 351 15.76 -3.23 -13.81
C SER A 351 16.50 -4.46 -14.33
N ARG A 352 15.73 -5.32 -15.02
CA ARG A 352 16.22 -6.54 -15.67
C ARG A 352 16.91 -6.24 -17.01
N ASP A 353 16.82 -5.00 -17.47
CA ASP A 353 17.25 -4.54 -18.81
C ASP A 353 18.74 -4.11 -18.85
N GLY A 354 19.48 -4.35 -17.76
CA GLY A 354 20.94 -4.29 -17.72
C GLY A 354 21.54 -2.92 -17.39
N PHE A 355 20.73 -1.92 -17.02
CA PHE A 355 21.20 -0.55 -16.74
C PHE A 355 21.32 -0.24 -15.23
N ARG A 356 21.86 -1.19 -14.46
CA ARG A 356 21.94 -1.14 -12.99
C ARG A 356 22.94 -0.09 -12.48
N LEU A 357 22.46 1.11 -12.21
CA LEU A 357 23.25 2.19 -11.61
C LEU A 357 22.35 3.02 -10.68
N GLY A 358 22.67 3.04 -9.38
CA GLY A 358 22.16 4.08 -8.49
C GLY A 358 23.11 5.29 -8.42
N GLY A 359 22.86 6.17 -7.46
CA GLY A 359 23.70 7.33 -7.17
C GLY A 359 23.72 8.38 -8.29
N ILE A 360 22.66 8.46 -9.09
CA ILE A 360 22.62 9.32 -10.28
C ILE A 360 22.36 10.77 -9.83
N ILE A 361 23.24 11.66 -10.27
CA ILE A 361 23.06 13.11 -10.14
C ILE A 361 23.43 13.73 -11.49
N ILE A 362 22.55 14.57 -12.02
CA ILE A 362 22.81 15.40 -13.21
C ILE A 362 22.52 16.87 -12.89
N THR A 363 23.31 17.78 -13.45
CA THR A 363 23.12 19.23 -13.26
C THR A 363 23.04 19.99 -14.58
N SER A 364 22.30 21.10 -14.59
CA SER A 364 22.20 21.99 -15.74
C SER A 364 21.96 23.45 -15.33
N PRO A 365 22.70 24.44 -15.86
CA PRO A 365 22.42 25.85 -15.58
C PRO A 365 21.06 26.34 -16.09
N ASN A 366 20.52 25.72 -17.14
CA ASN A 366 19.33 26.21 -17.85
C ASN A 366 18.36 25.10 -18.34
N GLY A 367 18.64 23.83 -18.07
CA GLY A 367 17.80 22.68 -18.46
C GLY A 367 17.93 22.24 -19.92
N GLU A 368 18.87 22.80 -20.70
CA GLU A 368 19.08 22.43 -22.12
C GLU A 368 20.27 21.49 -22.33
N ARG A 369 21.26 21.53 -21.44
CA ARG A 369 22.44 20.66 -21.49
C ARG A 369 22.74 20.16 -20.09
N TRP A 370 22.82 18.84 -19.95
CA TRP A 370 22.94 18.16 -18.66
C TRP A 370 24.30 17.48 -18.52
N THR A 371 24.90 17.59 -17.34
CA THR A 371 26.19 16.98 -17.01
C THR A 371 26.00 16.01 -15.86
N LYS A 372 26.38 14.74 -16.05
CA LYS A 372 26.41 13.74 -14.97
C LYS A 372 27.55 14.04 -14.01
N GLN A 373 27.23 14.02 -12.72
CA GLN A 373 28.15 14.28 -11.61
C GLN A 373 28.48 12.98 -10.87
N THR A 374 29.52 13.03 -10.03
CA THR A 374 29.88 11.92 -9.13
C THR A 374 29.27 12.17 -7.75
N SER A 375 28.30 11.34 -7.37
CA SER A 375 27.65 11.37 -6.06
C SER A 375 28.51 10.79 -4.93
N GLY A 376 29.39 9.84 -5.26
CA GLY A 376 30.16 9.06 -4.28
C GLY A 376 29.39 7.90 -3.64
N THR A 377 28.21 7.56 -4.17
CA THR A 377 27.39 6.41 -3.75
C THR A 377 26.90 5.63 -4.97
N ASP A 378 26.51 4.38 -4.74
CA ASP A 378 25.91 3.47 -5.72
C ASP A 378 24.40 3.23 -5.50
N VAL A 379 23.81 3.79 -4.42
CA VAL A 379 22.39 3.60 -4.05
C VAL A 379 21.47 4.59 -4.76
N ASP A 380 20.26 4.17 -5.10
CA ASP A 380 19.26 5.01 -5.76
C ASP A 380 18.91 6.25 -4.92
N LEU A 381 18.88 7.43 -5.56
CA LEU A 381 18.52 8.71 -4.95
C LEU A 381 17.09 9.08 -5.35
N TYR A 382 16.25 9.41 -4.36
CA TYR A 382 14.82 9.61 -4.55
C TYR A 382 14.33 11.04 -4.32
N GLY A 383 15.07 11.85 -3.56
CA GLY A 383 14.68 13.24 -3.27
C GLY A 383 15.88 14.19 -3.32
N VAL A 384 15.66 15.42 -3.76
CA VAL A 384 16.63 16.52 -3.83
C VAL A 384 15.97 17.86 -3.51
N SER A 385 16.54 18.60 -2.57
CA SER A 385 16.02 19.91 -2.16
C SER A 385 17.14 20.94 -2.01
N TYR A 386 16.79 22.21 -2.11
CA TYR A 386 17.73 23.33 -1.97
C TYR A 386 17.36 24.19 -0.77
N ASP A 387 18.28 24.29 0.19
CA ASP A 387 18.14 25.17 1.34
C ASP A 387 18.68 26.57 0.99
N ASN A 388 17.76 27.48 0.71
CA ASN A 388 18.06 28.89 0.42
C ASN A 388 18.84 29.62 1.53
N ASN A 389 18.76 29.17 2.79
CA ASN A 389 19.41 29.83 3.93
C ASN A 389 20.87 29.38 4.10
N SER A 390 21.16 28.09 3.92
CA SER A 390 22.54 27.56 3.98
C SER A 390 23.27 27.56 2.64
N GLY A 391 22.54 27.69 1.52
CA GLY A 391 23.07 27.57 0.17
C GLY A 391 23.47 26.13 -0.21
N LEU A 392 22.95 25.13 0.52
CA LEU A 392 23.25 23.72 0.28
C LEU A 392 22.14 23.05 -0.53
N ILE A 393 22.56 22.29 -1.53
CA ILE A 393 21.74 21.26 -2.16
C ILE A 393 21.88 19.99 -1.30
N LEU A 394 20.77 19.35 -1.01
CA LEU A 394 20.67 18.15 -0.19
C LEU A 394 19.95 17.07 -1.00
N THR A 395 20.38 15.82 -0.92
CA THR A 395 19.70 14.68 -1.56
C THR A 395 19.70 13.47 -0.66
N VAL A 396 18.65 12.66 -0.75
CA VAL A 396 18.45 11.45 0.04
C VAL A 396 18.10 10.25 -0.83
N GLY A 397 18.42 9.06 -0.34
CA GLY A 397 18.20 7.81 -1.06
C GLY A 397 18.45 6.56 -0.21
N GLY A 398 18.43 5.41 -0.86
CA GLY A 398 18.74 4.11 -0.25
C GLY A 398 18.33 2.94 -1.15
N SER A 399 18.85 1.73 -0.91
CA SER A 399 18.53 0.58 -1.77
C SER A 399 18.74 -0.76 -1.08
N ILE A 400 17.81 -1.70 -1.24
CA ILE A 400 17.91 -3.07 -0.69
C ILE A 400 18.92 -3.93 -1.48
N ASN A 401 20.16 -4.04 -1.02
CA ASN A 401 21.19 -4.80 -1.72
C ASN A 401 21.11 -6.32 -1.44
N LEU A 402 20.15 -7.00 -2.07
CA LEU A 402 19.89 -8.44 -1.89
C LEU A 402 20.95 -9.37 -2.50
N LEU A 403 21.98 -8.85 -3.19
CA LEU A 403 22.99 -9.67 -3.88
C LEU A 403 24.31 -9.81 -3.12
N VAL A 404 24.52 -9.08 -2.02
CA VAL A 404 25.70 -9.23 -1.16
C VAL A 404 25.28 -9.18 0.31
N ALA A 405 25.35 -10.32 1.00
CA ALA A 405 24.96 -10.48 2.41
C ALA A 405 25.80 -9.62 3.40
N GLU A 406 26.85 -8.97 2.94
CA GLU A 406 27.74 -8.12 3.75
C GLU A 406 27.38 -6.63 3.71
N ASN A 407 26.34 -6.21 2.99
CA ASN A 407 25.98 -4.80 2.85
C ASN A 407 24.45 -4.58 2.94
N PRO A 408 23.86 -4.53 4.15
CA PRO A 408 22.44 -4.17 4.32
C PRO A 408 22.18 -2.77 3.73
N GLY A 409 20.96 -2.55 3.24
CA GLY A 409 20.63 -1.48 2.29
C GLY A 409 20.92 -0.06 2.78
N ASN A 410 22.11 0.46 2.45
CA ASN A 410 22.54 1.78 2.92
C ASN A 410 21.62 2.89 2.43
N SER A 411 20.91 3.52 3.36
CA SER A 411 20.20 4.78 3.15
C SER A 411 21.19 5.92 3.34
N VAL A 412 21.17 6.91 2.45
CA VAL A 412 22.17 7.99 2.40
C VAL A 412 21.52 9.37 2.47
N ILE A 413 22.25 10.30 3.08
CA ILE A 413 21.99 11.74 2.98
C ILE A 413 23.28 12.37 2.48
N LEU A 414 23.23 13.08 1.35
CA LEU A 414 24.37 13.79 0.76
C LEU A 414 24.10 15.30 0.71
N SER A 415 25.15 16.11 0.76
CA SER A 415 25.07 17.56 0.53
C SER A 415 26.10 18.04 -0.48
N SER A 416 25.78 19.09 -1.24
CA SER A 416 26.74 19.82 -2.06
C SER A 416 26.44 21.34 -2.06
N PRO A 417 27.46 22.22 -1.98
CA PRO A 417 27.28 23.66 -2.17
C PRO A 417 27.25 24.09 -3.64
N ASP A 418 27.64 23.20 -4.57
CA ASP A 418 27.83 23.52 -6.00
C ASP A 418 27.18 22.50 -6.95
N GLY A 419 26.57 21.43 -6.42
CA GLY A 419 25.95 20.34 -7.18
C GLY A 419 26.95 19.38 -7.83
N ILE A 420 28.26 19.61 -7.65
CA ILE A 420 29.36 18.85 -8.27
C ILE A 420 30.10 18.05 -7.20
N ASN A 421 30.45 18.70 -6.09
CA ASN A 421 31.23 18.14 -4.99
C ASN A 421 30.29 17.68 -3.88
N TRP A 422 29.94 16.39 -3.89
CA TRP A 422 29.03 15.78 -2.93
C TRP A 422 29.77 15.22 -1.71
N LYS A 423 29.15 15.35 -0.53
CA LYS A 423 29.68 14.85 0.75
C LYS A 423 28.59 14.08 1.50
N PRO A 424 28.89 12.88 2.03
CA PRO A 424 27.97 12.16 2.90
C PRO A 424 27.77 12.92 4.22
N ARG A 425 26.51 12.93 4.68
CA ARG A 425 26.03 13.53 5.93
C ARG A 425 25.45 12.48 6.86
N ASN A 426 24.87 11.43 6.30
CA ASN A 426 24.50 10.24 7.05
C ASN A 426 24.49 9.01 6.15
N SER A 427 24.74 7.85 6.77
CA SER A 427 24.57 6.53 6.16
C SER A 427 24.06 5.55 7.23
N THR A 428 22.87 4.98 7.03
CA THR A 428 22.26 3.97 7.93
C THR A 428 21.87 2.72 7.15
N SER A 429 21.87 1.56 7.80
CA SER A 429 21.63 0.27 7.14
C SER A 429 20.18 0.02 6.70
N HIS A 430 19.19 0.77 7.24
CA HIS A 430 17.77 0.90 6.83
C HIS A 430 17.11 2.00 7.71
N PRO A 431 15.86 2.44 7.42
CA PRO A 431 15.05 2.28 6.21
C PRO A 431 15.26 3.42 5.19
N ILE A 432 14.78 3.22 3.95
CA ILE A 432 15.07 4.11 2.80
C ILE A 432 14.38 5.47 2.94
N TYR A 433 15.11 6.53 2.61
CA TYR A 433 14.60 7.91 2.54
C TYR A 433 13.96 8.24 1.18
N ARG A 434 12.92 9.07 1.20
CA ARG A 434 12.17 9.53 0.02
C ARG A 434 12.27 11.04 -0.11
N GLY A 435 11.61 11.80 0.77
CA GLY A 435 11.56 13.27 0.74
C GLY A 435 12.44 13.96 1.77
N LEU A 436 12.71 15.25 1.56
CA LEU A 436 13.43 16.11 2.49
C LEU A 436 13.02 17.59 2.41
N ALA A 437 13.08 18.30 3.54
CA ALA A 437 12.83 19.74 3.63
C ALA A 437 13.78 20.41 4.63
N SER A 438 14.11 21.68 4.41
CA SER A 438 14.86 22.51 5.37
C SER A 438 14.11 23.81 5.68
N SER A 439 14.02 24.16 6.96
CA SER A 439 13.66 25.51 7.40
C SER A 439 14.84 26.49 7.34
N GLY A 440 16.05 25.98 7.08
CA GLY A 440 17.32 26.70 7.19
C GLY A 440 17.93 26.72 8.59
N THR A 441 17.18 26.29 9.61
CA THR A 441 17.70 26.04 10.97
C THR A 441 17.61 24.57 11.37
N GLU A 442 16.78 23.82 10.66
CA GLU A 442 16.55 22.40 10.84
C GLU A 442 16.23 21.77 9.47
N THR A 443 16.73 20.56 9.24
CA THR A 443 16.45 19.75 8.05
C THR A 443 15.73 18.49 8.51
N VAL A 444 14.61 18.18 7.86
CA VAL A 444 13.81 16.98 8.05
C VAL A 444 14.00 16.05 6.84
N VAL A 445 14.08 14.75 7.11
CA VAL A 445 14.09 13.68 6.09
C VAL A 445 13.02 12.65 6.45
N VAL A 446 12.25 12.21 5.46
CA VAL A 446 11.17 11.23 5.61
C VAL A 446 11.35 10.01 4.69
N GLY A 447 10.65 8.91 4.95
CA GLY A 447 10.74 7.72 4.09
C GLY A 447 9.94 6.49 4.51
N GLN A 448 10.46 5.32 4.16
CA GLN A 448 9.89 4.01 4.49
C GLN A 448 9.75 3.78 6.00
N ALA A 449 8.84 2.87 6.39
CA ALA A 449 8.53 2.56 7.79
C ALA A 449 8.07 3.78 8.62
N GLY A 450 7.49 4.79 7.96
CA GLY A 450 7.12 6.06 8.58
C GLY A 450 8.31 6.84 9.14
N ILE A 451 9.53 6.59 8.66
CA ILE A 451 10.70 7.24 9.25
C ILE A 451 10.63 8.76 9.10
N ILE A 452 10.93 9.44 10.20
CA ILE A 452 11.17 10.88 10.25
C ILE A 452 12.46 11.09 11.03
N ARG A 453 13.38 11.87 10.47
CA ARG A 453 14.62 12.28 11.12
C ARG A 453 14.80 13.77 10.99
N SER A 454 15.45 14.41 11.96
CA SER A 454 15.83 15.82 11.81
C SER A 454 17.24 16.14 12.30
N SER A 455 17.83 17.21 11.76
CA SER A 455 19.17 17.68 12.09
C SER A 455 19.30 19.19 11.97
N LYS A 456 20.11 19.80 12.83
CA LYS A 456 20.43 21.24 12.80
C LYS A 456 21.81 21.55 12.20
N ASP A 457 22.65 20.54 12.01
CA ASP A 457 24.05 20.68 11.57
C ASP A 457 24.41 19.75 10.39
N LEU A 458 23.49 18.87 9.98
CA LEU A 458 23.67 17.79 9.00
C LEU A 458 24.75 16.77 9.40
N LEU A 459 25.15 16.71 10.67
CA LEU A 459 26.15 15.78 11.21
C LEU A 459 25.54 14.87 12.28
N GLN A 460 24.70 15.41 13.15
CA GLN A 460 23.93 14.70 14.16
C GLN A 460 22.46 14.68 13.77
N TRP A 461 21.84 13.50 13.81
CA TRP A 461 20.46 13.28 13.34
C TRP A 461 19.65 12.64 14.46
N SER A 462 18.61 13.35 14.92
CA SER A 462 17.59 12.81 15.81
C SER A 462 16.62 11.94 15.01
N ASN A 463 16.25 10.78 15.53
CA ASN A 463 15.19 9.94 14.98
C ASN A 463 13.89 10.22 15.73
N HIS A 464 12.79 10.40 15.00
CA HIS A 464 11.46 10.67 15.55
C HIS A 464 10.48 9.49 15.38
N THR A 465 11.03 8.30 15.09
CA THR A 465 10.34 7.00 15.15
C THR A 465 10.40 6.41 16.56
N SER A 466 9.45 5.53 16.91
CA SER A 466 9.09 5.26 18.31
C SER A 466 9.66 4.00 18.98
N GLY A 467 10.62 3.30 18.39
CA GLY A 467 11.18 2.09 19.03
C GLY A 467 11.97 1.23 18.06
N THR A 468 11.26 0.50 17.21
CA THR A 468 11.88 -0.33 16.16
C THR A 468 11.18 -0.18 14.82
N VAL A 469 11.92 -0.47 13.75
CA VAL A 469 11.46 -0.63 12.36
C VAL A 469 11.69 -2.06 11.84
N ASN A 470 12.27 -2.96 12.65
CA ASN A 470 12.43 -4.37 12.31
C ASN A 470 11.05 -5.03 12.15
N SER A 471 10.88 -5.90 11.16
CA SER A 471 9.62 -6.59 10.93
C SER A 471 9.24 -7.50 12.10
N ILE A 472 8.01 -7.38 12.62
CA ILE A 472 7.48 -8.26 13.67
C ILE A 472 6.89 -9.50 12.99
N PHE A 473 7.33 -10.70 13.40
CA PHE A 473 6.88 -11.96 12.79
C PHE A 473 5.87 -12.71 13.66
N ALA A 474 6.00 -12.68 14.99
CA ALA A 474 5.06 -13.34 15.90
C ALA A 474 4.87 -12.57 17.20
N MET A 475 3.72 -12.80 17.84
CA MET A 475 3.37 -12.27 19.16
C MET A 475 2.75 -13.39 20.01
N VAL A 476 3.05 -13.41 21.31
CA VAL A 476 2.42 -14.33 22.27
C VAL A 476 2.04 -13.60 23.55
N SER A 477 0.92 -14.02 24.16
CA SER A 477 0.47 -13.55 25.46
C SER A 477 0.88 -14.55 26.55
N THR A 478 1.56 -14.09 27.60
CA THR A 478 1.79 -14.87 28.83
C THR A 478 0.62 -14.78 29.82
N GLY A 479 -0.39 -13.95 29.50
CA GLY A 479 -1.51 -13.58 30.37
C GLY A 479 -1.32 -12.20 31.02
N GLU A 480 -0.12 -11.94 31.56
CA GLU A 480 0.24 -10.66 32.20
C GLU A 480 1.04 -9.72 31.28
N GLN A 481 1.61 -10.25 30.20
CA GLN A 481 2.48 -9.54 29.28
C GLN A 481 2.29 -10.09 27.85
N ILE A 482 2.59 -9.26 26.86
CA ILE A 482 2.72 -9.64 25.46
C ILE A 482 4.21 -9.57 25.10
N VAL A 483 4.69 -10.58 24.40
CA VAL A 483 6.05 -10.62 23.84
C VAL A 483 5.95 -10.74 22.33
N ALA A 484 6.59 -9.83 21.61
CA ALA A 484 6.70 -9.85 20.16
C ALA A 484 8.15 -10.15 19.75
N VAL A 485 8.32 -10.95 18.69
CA VAL A 485 9.63 -11.32 18.15
C VAL A 485 9.69 -11.04 16.64
N GLY A 486 10.89 -10.77 16.13
CA GLY A 486 11.01 -10.31 14.74
C GLY A 486 12.39 -10.43 14.09
N GLU A 487 12.56 -9.61 13.07
CA GLU A 487 13.75 -9.46 12.24
C GLU A 487 14.97 -9.02 13.06
N ASN A 488 16.17 -9.49 12.69
CA ASN A 488 17.44 -9.21 13.38
C ASN A 488 17.45 -9.52 14.88
N GLY A 489 16.65 -10.50 15.32
CA GLY A 489 16.52 -10.88 16.73
C GLY A 489 15.74 -9.88 17.60
N GLU A 490 14.95 -8.98 16.98
CA GLU A 490 14.09 -8.03 17.68
C GLU A 490 13.20 -8.73 18.72
N VAL A 491 13.15 -8.15 19.92
CA VAL A 491 12.23 -8.55 20.98
C VAL A 491 11.60 -7.31 21.58
N LEU A 492 10.27 -7.26 21.55
CA LEU A 492 9.48 -6.22 22.22
C LEU A 492 8.62 -6.83 23.31
N THR A 493 8.40 -6.09 24.40
CA THR A 493 7.44 -6.45 25.44
C THR A 493 6.43 -5.35 25.70
N SER A 494 5.19 -5.71 26.01
CA SER A 494 4.14 -4.78 26.46
C SER A 494 3.26 -5.42 27.55
N GLN A 495 2.68 -4.61 28.43
CA GLN A 495 1.66 -5.05 29.41
C GLN A 495 0.22 -4.76 28.93
N ASP A 496 0.05 -3.84 27.97
CA ASP A 496 -1.26 -3.35 27.54
C ASP A 496 -1.48 -3.49 26.02
N GLY A 497 -0.44 -3.78 25.24
CA GLY A 497 -0.44 -3.79 23.78
C GLY A 497 -0.38 -2.40 23.14
N HIS A 498 -0.34 -1.33 23.95
CA HIS A 498 -0.31 0.06 23.50
C HIS A 498 1.10 0.64 23.64
N SER A 499 1.78 0.35 24.74
CA SER A 499 3.12 0.85 25.08
C SER A 499 4.12 -0.29 25.03
N TRP A 500 5.17 -0.16 24.21
CA TRP A 500 6.13 -1.23 23.95
C TRP A 500 7.55 -0.84 24.36
N ALA A 501 8.31 -1.78 24.89
CA ALA A 501 9.73 -1.64 25.20
C ALA A 501 10.52 -2.65 24.35
N SER A 502 11.56 -2.17 23.64
CA SER A 502 12.49 -3.01 22.88
C SER A 502 13.66 -3.46 23.77
N HIS A 503 14.09 -4.71 23.58
CA HIS A 503 15.15 -5.34 24.34
C HIS A 503 16.18 -5.97 23.41
N ASN A 504 17.46 -5.80 23.73
CA ASN A 504 18.54 -6.52 23.04
C ASN A 504 18.57 -7.98 23.53
N SER A 505 18.05 -8.89 22.71
CA SER A 505 18.04 -10.33 22.96
C SER A 505 19.43 -10.98 22.91
N GLY A 506 20.42 -10.30 22.31
CA GLY A 506 21.73 -10.88 22.00
C GLY A 506 21.73 -11.82 20.78
N ILE A 507 20.57 -12.05 20.16
CA ILE A 507 20.39 -12.86 18.95
C ILE A 507 20.46 -11.93 17.74
N THR A 508 21.18 -12.31 16.69
CA THR A 508 21.30 -11.51 15.45
C THR A 508 20.42 -12.02 14.31
N THR A 509 19.99 -13.28 14.37
CA THR A 509 19.16 -13.94 13.36
C THR A 509 17.68 -13.61 13.55
N ASN A 510 16.87 -13.64 12.48
CA ASN A 510 15.42 -13.49 12.58
C ASN A 510 14.77 -14.53 13.50
N LEU A 511 13.84 -14.09 14.35
CA LEU A 511 12.96 -14.93 15.16
C LEU A 511 11.57 -14.96 14.51
N PHE A 512 11.19 -16.10 13.92
CA PHE A 512 9.95 -16.22 13.15
C PHE A 512 8.72 -16.55 14.01
N ALA A 513 8.89 -17.30 15.10
CA ALA A 513 7.79 -17.70 15.98
C ALA A 513 8.21 -17.71 17.45
N VAL A 514 7.23 -17.57 18.34
CA VAL A 514 7.39 -17.65 19.79
C VAL A 514 6.15 -18.28 20.43
N THR A 515 6.34 -19.17 21.40
CA THR A 515 5.25 -19.82 22.15
C THR A 515 5.49 -19.74 23.66
N TRP A 516 4.40 -19.86 24.44
CA TRP A 516 4.42 -19.83 25.90
C TRP A 516 3.98 -21.19 26.46
N THR A 517 4.85 -21.84 27.25
CA THR A 517 4.56 -23.17 27.81
C THR A 517 3.71 -23.14 29.09
N GLY A 518 3.36 -21.95 29.58
CA GLY A 518 2.82 -21.73 30.92
C GLY A 518 3.90 -21.42 31.97
N SER A 519 5.19 -21.57 31.64
CA SER A 519 6.32 -21.25 32.55
C SER A 519 7.58 -20.71 31.86
N GLN A 520 7.72 -20.90 30.54
CA GLN A 520 8.84 -20.43 29.75
C GLN A 520 8.39 -20.06 28.32
N LEU A 521 8.99 -18.99 27.77
CA LEU A 521 8.90 -18.60 26.38
C LEU A 521 9.94 -19.37 25.58
N VAL A 522 9.54 -19.87 24.40
CA VAL A 522 10.43 -20.53 23.44
C VAL A 522 10.26 -19.84 22.10
N ALA A 523 11.33 -19.22 21.61
CA ALA A 523 11.38 -18.57 20.31
C ALA A 523 12.23 -19.38 19.34
N VAL A 524 11.86 -19.38 18.06
CA VAL A 524 12.55 -20.11 17.00
C VAL A 524 12.69 -19.25 15.75
N GLY A 525 13.70 -19.53 14.93
CA GLY A 525 13.89 -18.78 13.69
C GLY A 525 15.10 -19.22 12.86
N GLY A 526 15.81 -18.25 12.28
CA GLY A 526 17.10 -18.44 11.60
C GLY A 526 17.35 -17.50 10.42
N GLU A 527 18.46 -17.72 9.70
CA GLU A 527 18.87 -16.91 8.53
C GLU A 527 18.90 -17.68 7.19
N LEU A 528 18.48 -17.00 6.12
CA LEU A 528 18.48 -17.46 4.73
C LEU A 528 19.88 -17.39 4.09
N HIS A 529 20.88 -18.01 4.72
CA HIS A 529 22.23 -18.14 4.15
C HIS A 529 22.46 -19.51 3.51
N ALA A 530 23.57 -19.66 2.77
CA ALA A 530 23.87 -20.88 1.99
C ALA A 530 23.93 -22.17 2.83
N THR A 531 24.21 -22.04 4.13
CA THR A 531 24.21 -23.15 5.10
C THR A 531 22.88 -23.35 5.81
N GLN A 532 21.96 -22.36 5.77
CA GLN A 532 20.67 -22.30 6.49
C GLN A 532 20.79 -22.70 7.97
N HIS A 533 21.00 -21.73 8.86
CA HIS A 533 21.07 -21.97 10.29
C HIS A 533 19.75 -21.59 10.98
N GLY A 534 19.11 -22.55 11.63
CA GLY A 534 18.03 -22.28 12.58
C GLY A 534 18.54 -21.79 13.94
N ILE A 535 17.72 -21.02 14.66
CA ILE A 535 17.95 -20.64 16.06
C ILE A 535 16.81 -21.19 16.93
N ILE A 536 17.12 -21.61 18.15
CA ILE A 536 16.15 -21.86 19.23
C ILE A 536 16.61 -21.08 20.45
N ALA A 537 15.75 -20.29 21.06
CA ALA A 537 16.07 -19.52 22.27
C ALA A 537 14.96 -19.64 23.31
N THR A 538 15.33 -19.57 24.60
CA THR A 538 14.37 -19.60 25.71
C THR A 538 14.52 -18.44 26.67
N SER A 539 13.40 -17.99 27.24
CA SER A 539 13.31 -16.89 28.20
C SER A 539 12.20 -17.12 29.22
N THR A 540 12.38 -16.68 30.47
CA THR A 540 11.33 -16.73 31.51
C THR A 540 10.65 -15.38 31.75
N ASP A 541 11.18 -14.29 31.18
CA ASP A 541 10.77 -12.90 31.43
C ASP A 541 10.46 -12.09 30.15
N GLY A 542 10.69 -12.69 28.97
CA GLY A 542 10.55 -12.04 27.67
C GLY A 542 11.66 -11.03 27.35
N ILE A 543 12.65 -10.86 28.22
CA ILE A 543 13.69 -9.83 28.14
C ILE A 543 15.06 -10.49 27.98
N THR A 544 15.37 -11.45 28.86
CA THR A 544 16.63 -12.18 28.87
C THR A 544 16.47 -13.48 28.10
N TRP A 545 17.19 -13.62 27.00
CA TRP A 545 17.12 -14.80 26.12
C TRP A 545 18.40 -15.62 26.20
N ILE A 546 18.24 -16.95 26.13
CA ILE A 546 19.33 -17.93 26.16
C ILE A 546 19.24 -18.76 24.88
N ASP A 547 20.30 -18.76 24.07
CA ASP A 547 20.42 -19.67 22.93
C ASP A 547 20.47 -21.13 23.40
N ARG A 548 19.58 -21.95 22.85
CA ARG A 548 19.41 -23.39 23.09
C ARG A 548 19.62 -24.22 21.83
N THR A 549 20.13 -23.62 20.76
CA THR A 549 20.34 -24.29 19.48
C THR A 549 21.29 -25.48 19.66
N PRO A 550 20.85 -26.73 19.40
CA PRO A 550 21.70 -27.90 19.64
C PRO A 550 22.93 -27.92 18.74
N ALA A 551 23.98 -28.63 19.15
CA ALA A 551 25.21 -28.71 18.38
C ALA A 551 25.02 -29.44 17.02
N GLY A 552 24.86 -28.65 15.95
CA GLY A 552 24.65 -29.13 14.58
C GLY A 552 23.98 -28.04 13.73
N SER A 553 24.01 -28.18 12.40
CA SER A 553 23.29 -27.26 11.52
C SER A 553 21.88 -27.78 11.26
N PHE A 554 20.89 -27.16 11.88
CA PHE A 554 19.47 -27.33 11.51
C PHE A 554 19.11 -26.29 10.46
N GLY A 555 18.23 -26.65 9.52
CA GLY A 555 17.60 -25.67 8.63
C GLY A 555 16.76 -24.66 9.41
N LEU A 556 16.30 -23.62 8.70
CA LEU A 556 15.39 -22.60 9.26
C LEU A 556 14.21 -23.23 9.97
N ILE A 557 13.96 -22.78 11.20
CA ILE A 557 12.76 -23.14 11.96
C ILE A 557 11.76 -22.01 11.76
N LYS A 558 10.50 -22.34 11.46
CA LYS A 558 9.47 -21.39 11.05
C LYS A 558 8.36 -21.20 12.08
N ASP A 559 7.96 -22.27 12.75
CA ASP A 559 6.91 -22.21 13.77
C ASP A 559 7.21 -23.18 14.92
N VAL A 560 6.64 -22.90 16.10
CA VAL A 560 6.75 -23.72 17.31
C VAL A 560 5.46 -23.65 18.12
N THR A 561 4.93 -24.81 18.50
CA THR A 561 3.72 -24.92 19.33
C THR A 561 3.97 -25.76 20.59
N TRP A 562 3.14 -25.55 21.61
CA TRP A 562 3.16 -26.28 22.87
C TRP A 562 1.88 -27.11 23.02
N THR A 563 2.01 -28.44 23.07
CA THR A 563 0.85 -29.36 23.18
C THR A 563 0.30 -29.49 24.61
N GLY A 564 0.76 -28.67 25.56
CA GLY A 564 0.57 -28.87 26.99
C GLY A 564 1.55 -29.85 27.65
N SER A 565 2.35 -30.57 26.85
CA SER A 565 3.36 -31.52 27.35
C SER A 565 4.63 -31.65 26.50
N GLN A 566 4.59 -31.19 25.25
CA GLN A 566 5.67 -31.32 24.28
C GLN A 566 5.71 -30.05 23.41
N LEU A 567 6.89 -29.47 23.23
CA LEU A 567 7.14 -28.50 22.16
C LEU A 567 7.35 -29.24 20.86
N VAL A 568 6.74 -28.75 19.79
CA VAL A 568 6.98 -29.20 18.42
C VAL A 568 7.33 -27.98 17.58
N ALA A 569 8.51 -28.01 16.96
CA ALA A 569 9.00 -26.96 16.07
C ALA A 569 9.18 -27.50 14.65
N VAL A 570 8.78 -26.73 13.65
CA VAL A 570 8.76 -27.15 12.24
C VAL A 570 9.50 -26.16 11.33
N GLY A 571 9.97 -26.59 10.17
CA GLY A 571 10.77 -25.71 9.31
C GLY A 571 11.15 -26.23 7.93
N ALA A 572 12.22 -25.63 7.40
CA ALA A 572 12.71 -25.86 6.04
C ALA A 572 13.11 -27.32 5.79
N LYS A 573 12.90 -27.79 4.56
CA LYS A 573 13.25 -29.16 4.10
C LYS A 573 12.63 -30.29 4.94
N GLY A 574 11.41 -30.10 5.43
CA GLY A 574 10.68 -31.07 6.23
C GLY A 574 11.22 -31.23 7.66
N LEU A 575 11.91 -30.22 8.20
CA LEU A 575 12.42 -30.24 9.56
C LEU A 575 11.26 -30.34 10.57
N ILE A 576 11.34 -31.31 11.48
CA ILE A 576 10.50 -31.39 12.69
C ILE A 576 11.41 -31.71 13.88
N LEU A 577 11.31 -30.91 14.94
CA LEU A 577 12.00 -31.10 16.22
C LEU A 577 10.98 -31.20 17.35
N THR A 578 11.23 -32.05 18.34
CA THR A 578 10.39 -32.17 19.56
C THR A 578 11.23 -32.01 20.82
N SER A 579 10.83 -31.16 21.78
CA SER A 579 11.46 -31.04 23.10
C SER A 579 10.43 -30.95 24.24
N PRO A 580 10.61 -31.63 25.39
CA PRO A 580 9.68 -31.52 26.52
C PRO A 580 9.92 -30.26 27.36
N ASP A 581 11.08 -29.60 27.22
CA ASP A 581 11.56 -28.54 28.11
C ASP A 581 12.15 -27.31 27.39
N GLY A 582 12.22 -27.33 26.06
CA GLY A 582 12.80 -26.26 25.23
C GLY A 582 14.33 -26.27 25.16
N ILE A 583 14.98 -27.24 25.82
CA ILE A 583 16.43 -27.34 25.93
C ILE A 583 16.93 -28.56 25.15
N ASP A 584 16.40 -29.75 25.44
CA ASP A 584 16.81 -30.99 24.78
C ASP A 584 15.87 -31.31 23.62
N TRP A 585 16.35 -31.15 22.38
CA TRP A 585 15.57 -31.32 21.15
C TRP A 585 15.90 -32.61 20.40
N THR A 586 14.85 -33.36 20.05
CA THR A 586 14.93 -34.58 19.23
C THR A 586 14.41 -34.33 17.82
N SER A 587 15.23 -34.61 16.80
CA SER A 587 14.79 -34.55 15.39
C SER A 587 13.88 -35.73 15.04
N ARG A 588 12.83 -35.47 14.26
CA ARG A 588 11.82 -36.44 13.83
C ARG A 588 11.80 -36.57 12.32
N ASN A 589 11.45 -37.75 11.82
CA ASN A 589 11.21 -37.96 10.40
C ASN A 589 9.79 -37.48 10.06
N SER A 590 9.71 -36.43 9.23
CA SER A 590 8.45 -35.83 8.77
C SER A 590 7.80 -36.56 7.60
N THR A 591 8.51 -37.50 6.95
CA THR A 591 8.11 -38.17 5.71
C THR A 591 7.99 -37.26 4.47
N THR A 592 8.42 -35.99 4.56
CA THR A 592 8.46 -35.04 3.44
C THR A 592 9.79 -34.28 3.37
N SER A 593 10.03 -33.60 2.24
CA SER A 593 11.10 -32.61 2.08
C SER A 593 10.58 -31.20 1.73
N ASN A 594 9.26 -31.02 1.68
CA ASN A 594 8.62 -29.71 1.57
C ASN A 594 8.92 -28.87 2.82
N TRP A 595 8.95 -27.55 2.70
CA TRP A 595 9.09 -26.68 3.87
C TRP A 595 7.80 -26.73 4.68
N LEU A 596 7.93 -26.79 6.00
CA LEU A 596 6.82 -26.64 6.93
C LEU A 596 6.89 -25.21 7.49
N PHE A 597 5.79 -24.47 7.40
CA PHE A 597 5.72 -23.07 7.80
C PHE A 597 4.93 -22.88 9.09
N THR A 598 3.97 -23.76 9.41
CA THR A 598 3.15 -23.66 10.62
C THR A 598 2.89 -25.01 11.30
N VAL A 599 2.67 -25.00 12.61
CA VAL A 599 2.25 -26.15 13.41
C VAL A 599 1.26 -25.75 14.51
N SER A 600 0.16 -26.49 14.62
CA SER A 600 -0.85 -26.32 15.67
C SER A 600 -1.30 -27.67 16.23
N SER A 601 -1.89 -27.68 17.41
CA SER A 601 -2.30 -28.91 18.10
C SER A 601 -3.61 -28.76 18.87
N ASN A 602 -4.36 -29.85 18.98
CA ASN A 602 -5.38 -30.03 20.00
C ASN A 602 -4.92 -31.10 21.02
N SER A 603 -5.83 -31.65 21.84
CA SER A 603 -5.49 -32.67 22.85
C SER A 603 -5.04 -34.02 22.28
N ASP A 604 -5.44 -34.32 21.04
CA ASP A 604 -5.39 -35.66 20.46
C ASP A 604 -4.45 -35.73 19.25
N GLN A 605 -4.20 -34.59 18.60
CA GLN A 605 -3.53 -34.51 17.31
C GLN A 605 -2.76 -33.20 17.12
N ILE A 606 -1.61 -33.31 16.46
CA ILE A 606 -0.79 -32.20 15.96
C ILE A 606 -0.93 -32.17 14.44
N VAL A 607 -1.06 -30.97 13.88
CA VAL A 607 -1.09 -30.68 12.44
C VAL A 607 0.08 -29.76 12.12
N ALA A 608 0.90 -30.14 11.13
CA ALA A 608 1.93 -29.28 10.56
C ALA A 608 1.64 -29.05 9.08
N ALA A 609 1.81 -27.82 8.60
CA ALA A 609 1.51 -27.46 7.23
C ALA A 609 2.59 -26.57 6.61
N GLY A 610 2.64 -26.50 5.28
CA GLY A 610 3.59 -25.63 4.59
C GLY A 610 3.53 -25.69 3.07
N SER A 611 4.70 -25.69 2.43
CA SER A 611 4.84 -25.44 1.00
C SER A 611 4.28 -26.56 0.14
N LYS A 612 3.75 -26.21 -1.04
CA LYS A 612 3.07 -27.14 -1.98
C LYS A 612 1.91 -27.89 -1.32
N GLY A 613 1.13 -27.17 -0.52
CA GLY A 613 -0.07 -27.66 0.16
C GLY A 613 0.20 -28.82 1.12
N ALA A 614 1.44 -29.01 1.58
CA ALA A 614 1.78 -30.12 2.46
C ALA A 614 1.03 -30.02 3.78
N ILE A 615 0.36 -31.10 4.19
CA ILE A 615 -0.26 -31.24 5.52
C ILE A 615 0.14 -32.59 6.12
N LEU A 616 0.70 -32.55 7.32
CA LEU A 616 1.18 -33.70 8.07
C LEU A 616 0.45 -33.77 9.41
N THR A 617 0.17 -34.98 9.90
CA THR A 617 -0.47 -35.21 11.18
C THR A 617 0.33 -36.14 12.09
N SER A 618 0.20 -35.94 13.40
CA SER A 618 0.73 -36.82 14.44
C SER A 618 -0.28 -37.00 15.56
N SER A 619 -0.56 -38.24 15.96
CA SER A 619 -1.44 -38.61 17.07
C SER A 619 -0.69 -39.22 18.27
N ASP A 620 0.65 -39.16 18.25
CA ASP A 620 1.55 -39.68 19.28
C ASP A 620 2.48 -38.58 19.85
N ASN A 621 1.93 -37.36 19.96
CA ASN A 621 2.59 -36.18 20.50
C ASN A 621 3.88 -35.81 19.72
N GLY A 622 3.83 -35.90 18.39
CA GLY A 622 4.93 -35.54 17.50
C GLY A 622 6.00 -36.62 17.32
N SER A 623 5.80 -37.84 17.84
CA SER A 623 6.82 -38.90 17.79
C SER A 623 6.94 -39.57 16.42
N SER A 624 5.82 -39.72 15.70
CA SER A 624 5.72 -40.15 14.32
C SER A 624 4.71 -39.29 13.55
N TRP A 625 4.89 -39.20 12.23
CA TRP A 625 4.15 -38.29 11.36
C TRP A 625 3.64 -39.01 10.13
N THR A 626 2.42 -38.66 9.72
CA THR A 626 1.78 -39.11 8.47
C THR A 626 1.59 -37.89 7.57
N ASN A 627 2.26 -37.87 6.42
CA ASN A 627 1.94 -36.93 5.34
C ASN A 627 0.63 -37.36 4.66
N LEU A 628 -0.31 -36.42 4.47
CA LEU A 628 -1.60 -36.67 3.81
C LEU A 628 -1.55 -36.50 2.28
N ASP A 629 -0.37 -36.16 1.75
CA ASP A 629 -0.10 -35.66 0.40
C ASP A 629 -0.78 -34.32 0.09
N GLY A 630 -0.10 -33.47 -0.69
CA GLY A 630 -0.39 -32.05 -0.77
C GLY A 630 -1.78 -31.74 -1.36
N VAL A 631 -2.53 -30.85 -0.73
CA VAL A 631 -3.91 -30.52 -1.16
C VAL A 631 -3.94 -29.77 -2.49
N ASP A 632 -2.89 -28.99 -2.78
CA ASP A 632 -2.57 -28.37 -4.07
C ASP A 632 -1.05 -28.11 -4.11
N GLU A 633 -0.37 -28.43 -5.21
CA GLU A 633 1.08 -28.23 -5.33
C GLU A 633 1.51 -26.76 -5.51
N ASN A 634 0.56 -25.85 -5.76
CA ASN A 634 0.79 -24.43 -6.01
C ASN A 634 0.54 -23.53 -4.78
N LEU A 635 0.03 -24.09 -3.69
CA LEU A 635 -0.28 -23.35 -2.46
C LEU A 635 0.86 -23.43 -1.45
N ASP A 636 1.11 -22.32 -0.75
CA ASP A 636 1.92 -22.30 0.47
C ASP A 636 1.00 -21.95 1.66
N LEU A 637 1.12 -22.72 2.76
CA LEU A 637 0.25 -22.64 3.93
C LEU A 637 1.04 -22.07 5.13
N PHE A 638 0.72 -20.85 5.57
CA PHE A 638 1.60 -20.05 6.44
C PHE A 638 1.20 -19.99 7.92
N GLY A 639 -0.09 -20.09 8.25
CA GLY A 639 -0.57 -20.01 9.63
C GLY A 639 -1.63 -21.05 9.96
N SER A 640 -1.67 -21.53 11.20
CA SER A 640 -2.68 -22.49 11.64
C SER A 640 -3.05 -22.33 13.11
N THR A 641 -4.31 -22.64 13.45
CA THR A 641 -4.84 -22.54 14.83
C THR A 641 -5.93 -23.59 15.08
N TRP A 642 -6.31 -23.80 16.34
CA TRP A 642 -7.38 -24.71 16.78
C TRP A 642 -8.46 -23.94 17.55
N THR A 643 -9.70 -24.01 17.06
CA THR A 643 -10.84 -23.24 17.62
C THR A 643 -11.46 -23.81 18.89
N GLY A 644 -10.95 -24.93 19.40
CA GLY A 644 -11.68 -25.77 20.35
C GLY A 644 -12.57 -26.83 19.68
N SER A 645 -12.88 -26.69 18.38
CA SER A 645 -13.74 -27.62 17.63
C SER A 645 -13.25 -27.96 16.22
N SER A 646 -12.34 -27.17 15.63
CA SER A 646 -11.75 -27.42 14.31
C SER A 646 -10.37 -26.78 14.18
N PHE A 647 -9.51 -27.42 13.41
CA PHE A 647 -8.29 -26.82 12.88
C PHE A 647 -8.65 -25.88 11.75
N VAL A 648 -7.92 -24.77 11.67
CA VAL A 648 -7.97 -23.80 10.59
C VAL A 648 -6.55 -23.56 10.11
N ILE A 649 -6.30 -23.64 8.80
CA ILE A 649 -5.03 -23.30 8.16
C ILE A 649 -5.29 -22.18 7.16
N ALA A 650 -4.42 -21.18 7.11
CA ALA A 650 -4.48 -20.06 6.17
C ALA A 650 -3.22 -20.02 5.28
N GLY A 651 -3.38 -19.60 4.03
CA GLY A 651 -2.27 -19.51 3.07
C GLY A 651 -2.67 -18.85 1.75
N GLY A 652 -1.98 -19.21 0.67
CA GLY A 652 -2.27 -18.70 -0.68
C GLY A 652 -1.28 -19.15 -1.77
N SER A 653 -1.36 -18.53 -2.95
CA SER A 653 -0.42 -18.72 -4.08
C SER A 653 0.10 -17.40 -4.61
N TYR A 654 1.42 -17.31 -4.85
CA TYR A 654 2.10 -16.19 -5.53
C TYR A 654 2.15 -16.35 -7.06
N ILE A 655 1.54 -17.41 -7.61
CA ILE A 655 1.63 -17.76 -9.03
C ILE A 655 0.23 -17.90 -9.62
N SER A 656 -0.01 -17.20 -10.74
CA SER A 656 -1.23 -17.39 -11.54
C SER A 656 -1.18 -18.74 -12.27
N VAL A 657 -1.88 -19.74 -11.73
CA VAL A 657 -2.16 -20.99 -12.43
C VAL A 657 -3.34 -20.76 -13.38
N THR A 658 -3.37 -21.34 -14.58
CA THR A 658 -4.48 -21.14 -15.52
C THR A 658 -5.82 -21.57 -14.91
N GLY A 659 -6.67 -20.59 -14.57
CA GLY A 659 -7.95 -20.79 -13.86
C GLY A 659 -8.00 -20.21 -12.44
N LEU A 660 -6.85 -19.83 -11.87
CA LEU A 660 -6.71 -19.07 -10.63
C LEU A 660 -6.09 -17.70 -10.93
N LYS A 661 -6.54 -16.65 -10.23
CA LYS A 661 -5.98 -15.31 -10.35
C LYS A 661 -4.60 -15.25 -9.68
N LYS A 662 -3.86 -14.17 -9.92
CA LYS A 662 -2.62 -13.89 -9.19
C LYS A 662 -2.95 -13.58 -7.72
N ASP A 663 -2.05 -13.94 -6.80
CA ASP A 663 -2.12 -13.62 -5.37
C ASP A 663 -3.45 -14.05 -4.72
N THR A 664 -3.84 -15.32 -4.85
CA THR A 664 -5.05 -15.88 -4.22
C THR A 664 -4.82 -16.23 -2.76
N SER A 665 -5.78 -15.86 -1.89
CA SER A 665 -5.86 -16.37 -0.52
C SER A 665 -6.60 -17.72 -0.47
N ILE A 666 -6.35 -18.51 0.56
CA ILE A 666 -7.09 -19.75 0.83
C ILE A 666 -7.13 -20.05 2.33
N ILE A 667 -8.24 -20.64 2.77
CA ILE A 667 -8.41 -21.17 4.12
C ILE A 667 -8.85 -22.62 4.03
N PHE A 668 -8.28 -23.49 4.87
CA PHE A 668 -8.69 -24.88 5.02
C PHE A 668 -9.22 -25.12 6.42
N THR A 669 -10.37 -25.79 6.55
CA THR A 669 -10.93 -26.19 7.85
C THR A 669 -11.05 -27.71 7.99
N SER A 670 -10.85 -28.22 9.20
CA SER A 670 -11.00 -29.64 9.52
C SER A 670 -11.34 -29.90 10.98
N THR A 671 -12.33 -30.74 11.25
CA THR A 671 -12.65 -31.23 12.60
C THR A 671 -11.67 -32.30 13.11
N ASP A 672 -11.00 -33.02 12.19
CA ASP A 672 -10.18 -34.19 12.50
C ASP A 672 -8.71 -34.07 12.02
N GLY A 673 -8.33 -32.95 11.41
CA GLY A 673 -7.01 -32.70 10.84
C GLY A 673 -6.60 -33.62 9.68
N THR A 674 -7.45 -34.57 9.27
CA THR A 674 -7.19 -35.53 8.17
C THR A 674 -8.02 -35.25 6.92
N LYS A 675 -9.19 -34.63 7.07
CA LYS A 675 -10.07 -34.24 5.97
C LYS A 675 -10.28 -32.74 5.98
N TRP A 676 -9.85 -32.07 4.91
CA TRP A 676 -9.82 -30.62 4.82
C TRP A 676 -10.83 -30.10 3.81
N THR A 677 -11.52 -29.02 4.17
CA THR A 677 -12.45 -28.30 3.29
C THR A 677 -11.81 -26.96 2.88
N PRO A 678 -11.52 -26.73 1.58
CA PRO A 678 -11.02 -25.44 1.10
C PRO A 678 -12.14 -24.39 1.09
N ILE A 679 -11.78 -23.17 1.43
CA ILE A 679 -12.65 -22.01 1.59
C ILE A 679 -11.94 -20.79 1.02
N ASP A 680 -12.52 -20.20 -0.01
CA ASP A 680 -12.13 -18.88 -0.53
C ASP A 680 -12.72 -17.80 0.40
N PRO A 681 -11.89 -17.01 1.10
CA PRO A 681 -12.35 -15.95 1.98
C PRO A 681 -12.73 -14.65 1.23
N GLY A 682 -12.59 -14.62 -0.11
CA GLY A 682 -13.02 -13.52 -0.96
C GLY A 682 -12.06 -12.32 -0.99
N VAL A 683 -10.77 -12.53 -0.70
CA VAL A 683 -9.74 -11.47 -0.79
C VAL A 683 -8.52 -11.92 -1.59
N HIS A 684 -7.84 -10.94 -2.18
CA HIS A 684 -6.53 -11.11 -2.78
C HIS A 684 -5.43 -10.90 -1.71
N GLY A 685 -4.24 -11.41 -1.97
CA GLY A 685 -3.10 -11.38 -1.05
C GLY A 685 -3.00 -12.64 -0.18
N VAL A 686 -1.78 -13.17 -0.03
CA VAL A 686 -1.52 -14.40 0.72
C VAL A 686 -1.72 -14.17 2.22
N LEU A 687 -2.47 -15.07 2.87
CA LEU A 687 -2.69 -15.03 4.31
C LEU A 687 -1.44 -15.54 5.04
N GLN A 688 -0.93 -14.76 5.99
CA GLN A 688 0.29 -15.05 6.74
C GLN A 688 0.00 -15.75 8.08
N ALA A 689 -1.06 -15.34 8.77
CA ALA A 689 -1.44 -15.90 10.06
C ALA A 689 -2.96 -16.01 10.21
N VAL A 690 -3.39 -16.98 11.02
CA VAL A 690 -4.75 -17.12 11.53
C VAL A 690 -4.69 -17.49 13.01
N GLU A 691 -5.50 -16.85 13.83
CA GLU A 691 -5.54 -17.06 15.28
C GLU A 691 -6.99 -17.15 15.79
N TRP A 692 -7.20 -17.97 16.84
CA TRP A 692 -8.47 -18.12 17.52
C TRP A 692 -8.46 -17.42 18.88
N THR A 693 -9.33 -16.42 19.05
CA THR A 693 -9.35 -15.59 20.27
C THR A 693 -10.13 -16.21 21.43
N GLY A 694 -10.62 -17.44 21.29
CA GLY A 694 -11.62 -18.03 22.18
C GLY A 694 -13.08 -17.69 21.81
N SER A 695 -13.30 -16.74 20.89
CA SER A 695 -14.65 -16.31 20.45
C SER A 695 -14.77 -16.02 18.95
N GLN A 696 -13.69 -15.62 18.29
CA GLN A 696 -13.63 -15.37 16.86
C GLN A 696 -12.28 -15.82 16.29
N LEU A 697 -12.26 -16.15 15.00
CA LEU A 697 -11.06 -16.25 14.19
C LEU A 697 -10.68 -14.88 13.66
N LEU A 698 -9.38 -14.58 13.70
CA LEU A 698 -8.75 -13.45 13.05
C LEU A 698 -7.72 -14.00 12.06
N ALA A 699 -7.71 -13.53 10.82
CA ALA A 699 -6.66 -13.87 9.84
C ALA A 699 -6.11 -12.60 9.20
N VAL A 700 -4.82 -12.58 8.87
CA VAL A 700 -4.13 -11.40 8.33
C VAL A 700 -3.32 -11.73 7.09
N ALA A 701 -3.14 -10.74 6.22
CA ALA A 701 -2.55 -10.91 4.89
C ALA A 701 -1.43 -9.90 4.61
N GLU A 702 -0.57 -10.22 3.65
CA GLU A 702 0.54 -9.36 3.23
C GLU A 702 0.10 -7.99 2.68
N ASN A 703 -1.13 -7.88 2.17
CA ASN A 703 -1.69 -6.62 1.66
C ASN A 703 -2.34 -5.74 2.75
N SER A 704 -2.01 -5.95 4.02
CA SER A 704 -2.57 -5.22 5.18
C SER A 704 -4.06 -5.50 5.49
N SER A 705 -4.62 -6.57 4.94
CA SER A 705 -5.97 -7.02 5.28
C SER A 705 -6.04 -7.63 6.68
N LEU A 706 -7.20 -7.46 7.34
CA LEU A 706 -7.65 -8.27 8.47
C LEU A 706 -8.99 -8.92 8.08
N LEU A 707 -9.10 -10.22 8.26
CA LEU A 707 -10.34 -10.98 8.11
C LEU A 707 -10.83 -11.43 9.48
N THR A 708 -12.15 -11.42 9.69
CA THR A 708 -12.78 -11.98 10.90
C THR A 708 -13.81 -13.05 10.54
N SER A 709 -13.96 -14.06 11.40
CA SER A 709 -15.00 -15.11 11.26
C SER A 709 -15.40 -15.67 12.62
N SER A 710 -16.67 -16.05 12.79
CA SER A 710 -17.15 -16.77 13.98
C SER A 710 -17.00 -18.29 13.90
N ASP A 711 -16.84 -18.84 12.69
CA ASP A 711 -16.92 -20.29 12.43
C ASP A 711 -15.91 -20.83 11.41
N GLY A 712 -15.13 -19.96 10.77
CA GLY A 712 -14.14 -20.31 9.74
C GLY A 712 -14.72 -20.53 8.35
N THR A 713 -16.05 -20.45 8.19
CA THR A 713 -16.77 -20.70 6.93
C THR A 713 -17.25 -19.43 6.22
N ALA A 714 -17.53 -18.37 6.97
CA ALA A 714 -17.83 -17.04 6.43
C ALA A 714 -16.84 -16.01 6.98
N TRP A 715 -16.16 -15.28 6.09
CA TRP A 715 -15.12 -14.31 6.46
C TRP A 715 -15.54 -12.90 6.05
N THR A 716 -15.22 -11.92 6.91
CA THR A 716 -15.51 -10.50 6.68
C THR A 716 -14.22 -9.70 6.66
N LEU A 717 -13.97 -8.97 5.59
CA LEU A 717 -12.85 -8.03 5.50
C LEU A 717 -13.10 -6.83 6.43
N THR A 718 -12.19 -6.65 7.38
CA THR A 718 -12.06 -5.47 8.22
C THR A 718 -10.87 -4.65 7.71
N PRO A 719 -11.08 -3.44 7.14
CA PRO A 719 -9.98 -2.55 6.78
C PRO A 719 -9.10 -2.20 7.98
N THR A 720 -7.83 -1.90 7.75
CA THR A 720 -6.91 -1.39 8.77
C THR A 720 -6.35 -0.02 8.38
N ILE A 721 -5.56 0.60 9.26
CA ILE A 721 -4.93 1.91 9.02
C ILE A 721 -3.47 1.82 8.52
N SER A 722 -2.98 0.59 8.33
CA SER A 722 -1.61 0.30 7.88
C SER A 722 -1.61 -0.02 6.38
N SER A 723 -0.55 0.41 5.69
CA SER A 723 -0.18 -0.04 4.35
C SER A 723 1.02 -1.02 4.36
N ASN A 724 1.48 -1.42 5.56
CA ASN A 724 2.54 -2.41 5.75
C ASN A 724 1.95 -3.80 5.91
N SER A 725 2.67 -4.83 5.43
CA SER A 725 2.25 -6.22 5.53
C SER A 725 1.92 -6.64 6.96
N HIS A 726 0.88 -7.44 7.12
CA HIS A 726 0.55 -8.05 8.40
C HIS A 726 1.05 -9.48 8.44
N ASN A 727 1.82 -9.79 9.48
CA ASN A 727 2.52 -11.06 9.62
C ASN A 727 1.88 -11.91 10.72
N CYS A 728 1.38 -11.28 11.80
CA CYS A 728 0.76 -11.96 12.92
C CYS A 728 -0.39 -11.15 13.55
N VAL A 729 -1.27 -11.85 14.27
CA VAL A 729 -2.42 -11.28 14.97
C VAL A 729 -2.62 -12.00 16.30
N LEU A 730 -3.02 -11.27 17.34
CA LEU A 730 -3.22 -11.76 18.70
C LEU A 730 -4.39 -11.02 19.36
N GLU A 731 -5.11 -11.66 20.28
CA GLU A 731 -6.00 -10.96 21.21
C GLU A 731 -5.44 -11.05 22.63
N HIS A 732 -5.31 -9.90 23.30
CA HIS A 732 -4.83 -9.81 24.68
C HIS A 732 -5.76 -8.90 25.49
N GLN A 733 -6.37 -9.44 26.55
CA GLN A 733 -7.24 -8.70 27.49
C GLN A 733 -8.32 -7.83 26.79
N GLY A 734 -8.97 -8.35 25.74
CA GLY A 734 -9.99 -7.62 24.97
C GLY A 734 -9.43 -6.57 24.00
N THR A 735 -8.14 -6.63 23.69
CA THR A 735 -7.49 -5.80 22.66
C THR A 735 -7.00 -6.71 21.52
N THR A 736 -7.50 -6.50 20.30
CA THR A 736 -6.90 -7.07 19.09
C THR A 736 -5.60 -6.34 18.77
N LEU A 737 -4.53 -7.10 18.54
CA LEU A 737 -3.20 -6.63 18.16
C LEU A 737 -2.80 -7.25 16.82
N ILE A 738 -2.22 -6.45 15.93
CA ILE A 738 -1.68 -6.90 14.64
C ILE A 738 -0.20 -6.51 14.57
N GLY A 739 0.67 -7.48 14.31
CA GLY A 739 2.11 -7.29 14.10
C GLY A 739 2.46 -7.47 12.62
N GLY A 740 3.42 -6.70 12.12
CA GLY A 740 3.70 -6.64 10.69
C GLY A 740 5.10 -6.17 10.31
N GLY A 741 5.31 -5.99 9.00
CA GLY A 741 6.54 -5.42 8.45
C GLY A 741 6.81 -4.01 8.97
N ASN A 742 8.06 -3.54 8.83
CA ASN A 742 8.45 -2.16 9.19
C ASN A 742 8.20 -1.79 10.68
N GLY A 743 8.25 -2.75 11.60
CA GLY A 743 7.93 -2.55 13.02
C GLY A 743 6.46 -2.33 13.32
N THR A 744 5.56 -2.59 12.37
CA THR A 744 4.12 -2.32 12.53
C THR A 744 3.53 -3.09 13.71
N ILE A 745 2.92 -2.36 14.63
CA ILE A 745 2.00 -2.85 15.66
C ILE A 745 0.77 -1.94 15.66
N LEU A 746 -0.38 -2.50 15.30
CA LEU A 746 -1.69 -1.88 15.45
C LEU A 746 -2.43 -2.48 16.66
N TYR A 747 -3.23 -1.67 17.35
CA TYR A 747 -4.12 -2.13 18.42
C TYR A 747 -5.54 -1.60 18.25
N ARG A 748 -6.53 -2.39 18.68
CA ARG A 748 -7.95 -2.02 18.78
C ARG A 748 -8.55 -2.63 20.04
N LYS A 749 -9.27 -1.84 20.84
CA LYS A 749 -10.11 -2.37 21.93
C LYS A 749 -11.42 -2.89 21.35
N ASN A 750 -11.80 -4.10 21.76
CA ASN A 750 -13.01 -4.79 21.32
C ASN A 750 -14.26 -4.37 22.12
#